data_AF-A0A970F3H6-F1
#
_entry.id   AF-A0A970F3H6-F1
#
_cell.length_a   1.000
_cell.length_b   1.000
_cell.length_c   1.000
_cell.angle_alpha   90.00
_cell.angle_beta   90.00
_cell.angle_gamma   90.00
#
_symmetry.space_group_name_H-M   'P 1'
#
loop_
_entity.id
_entity.type
_entity.pdbx_description
1 polymer ?
#
loop_
_entity_poly.entity_id
_entity_poly.type
_entity_poly.pdbx_seq_one_letter_code
_entity_poly.pdbx_strand_id
1 'polypeptide(L)'
;MRTLTELMDDLTRLDGRRFDETVFEILHRGARSIERLRSFAESAEPALKAKIGQSVARQWTRVQELLVNLGPAPLASQGARWALGLGPAQAIVRRALKAAEQGEYEVAACLAAAIEAGEAGGPGAAAGVGGPDAADPLGYDYADLRARLAMASGRPAQAMEALRTYLVPGPWLARARPLYARAALAAGRFREAYPTFAQAALEGMVLGSQSAAFADCIHRTAVAGRVEGWEEMAEAFCEVVEGLAAQVEEAVRAEADPDMRVADALEAVRLAAADMAQSQAVSPRQARALQGELGALLAEVAAAVKAAAEALKIFDGADAETLAARAGIAIESQGYSAVGPGKWLLAVEGFGAADAGDPGQGLAQLPAGVLLAAALGRLEVCACWADGFQVVSLSLPDAPGTRPSDERSSVEHASREQAPAAPEPREVLRMLRGKAPAVAAETLIREARGYLAAHGAGLVRMATETMKAIEKAAREGDLNGTLTVAASWFGAEISDLSAGAEGEGLDDARGEGGGGCEGAARPDGAHGAAAGAGEPGQDAAREAGTSQSEQAYRTAQMLIAAAADGQLPEVQLELIPFLLNKAVTARLEQGTASVLAAHRLRPVLSAMVIESGKRGKRRRELRPDALESTAAAAGGMWDVSRVKVALERLCSVVLDGANRRITADPALAGMAFVCSGMASHDAGQLAAGKALLRFSSALQAAESGEAGRRGEAETFAEMEEAARDAFDALAALDGLPR
;
A
#
# COMPACT_ATOMS: atom_id res chain seq x y z
N MET A 1 51.02 -38.03 -7.62
CA MET A 1 50.29 -36.75 -7.54
C MET A 1 51.31 -35.64 -7.49
N ARG A 2 51.21 -34.63 -8.35
CA ARG A 2 52.11 -33.46 -8.28
C ARG A 2 51.86 -32.70 -6.97
N THR A 3 52.89 -32.20 -6.32
CA THR A 3 52.71 -31.36 -5.12
C THR A 3 52.14 -29.99 -5.51
N LEU A 4 51.53 -29.26 -4.58
CA LEU A 4 51.01 -27.92 -4.89
C LEU A 4 52.13 -26.96 -5.32
N THR A 5 53.33 -27.11 -4.75
CA THR A 5 54.53 -26.33 -5.11
C THR A 5 54.96 -26.63 -6.54
N GLU A 6 54.99 -27.90 -6.95
CA GLU A 6 55.27 -28.28 -8.35
C GLU A 6 54.27 -27.67 -9.32
N LEU A 7 52.98 -27.62 -8.96
CA LEU A 7 51.96 -27.00 -9.80
C LEU A 7 52.13 -25.48 -9.91
N MET A 8 52.57 -24.78 -8.85
CA MET A 8 52.89 -23.34 -8.89
C MET A 8 54.10 -23.06 -9.79
N ASP A 9 55.16 -23.85 -9.64
CA ASP A 9 56.36 -23.72 -10.46
C ASP A 9 56.07 -23.96 -11.94
N ASP A 10 55.22 -24.95 -12.24
CA ASP A 10 54.74 -25.28 -13.59
C ASP A 10 54.03 -24.07 -14.26
N LEU A 11 53.28 -23.24 -13.50
CA LEU A 11 52.60 -22.06 -14.07
C LEU A 11 53.56 -21.04 -14.69
N THR A 12 54.81 -20.98 -14.23
CA THR A 12 55.82 -20.05 -14.80
C THR A 12 56.35 -20.50 -16.16
N ARG A 13 56.17 -21.78 -16.53
CA ARG A 13 56.80 -22.41 -17.71
C ARG A 13 55.79 -22.92 -18.75
N LEU A 14 54.56 -23.21 -18.32
CA LEU A 14 53.54 -23.83 -19.16
C LEU A 14 52.72 -22.79 -19.94
N ASP A 15 52.24 -23.20 -21.12
CA ASP A 15 51.36 -22.44 -22.00
C ASP A 15 50.14 -23.26 -22.47
N GLY A 16 49.14 -22.56 -22.98
CA GLY A 16 47.96 -23.15 -23.61
C GLY A 16 47.18 -24.11 -22.70
N ARG A 17 46.72 -25.24 -23.25
CA ARG A 17 45.85 -26.19 -22.55
C ARG A 17 46.47 -26.79 -21.29
N ARG A 18 47.80 -26.98 -21.25
CA ARG A 18 48.49 -27.54 -20.07
C ARG A 18 48.56 -26.55 -18.92
N PHE A 19 48.73 -25.26 -19.22
CA PHE A 19 48.61 -24.19 -18.24
C PHE A 19 47.20 -24.15 -17.65
N ASP A 20 46.20 -24.17 -18.53
CA ASP A 20 44.79 -24.14 -18.17
C ASP A 20 44.38 -25.32 -17.25
N GLU A 21 44.77 -26.56 -17.56
CA GLU A 21 44.48 -27.70 -16.66
C GLU A 21 45.26 -27.63 -15.33
N THR A 22 46.45 -27.03 -15.33
CA THR A 22 47.24 -26.86 -14.09
C THR A 22 46.54 -25.88 -13.15
N VAL A 23 46.08 -24.73 -13.66
CA VAL A 23 45.26 -23.76 -12.90
C VAL A 23 44.01 -24.44 -12.35
N PHE A 24 43.29 -25.21 -13.17
CA PHE A 24 42.11 -25.94 -12.72
C PHE A 24 42.41 -26.96 -11.62
N GLU A 25 43.48 -27.75 -11.76
CA GLU A 25 43.90 -28.75 -10.78
C GLU A 25 44.18 -28.10 -9.41
N ILE A 26 44.77 -26.90 -9.41
CA ILE A 26 45.02 -26.12 -8.20
C ILE A 26 43.70 -25.68 -7.55
N LEU A 27 42.74 -25.18 -8.34
CA LEU A 27 41.43 -24.78 -7.84
C LEU A 27 40.63 -25.98 -7.30
N HIS A 28 40.73 -27.15 -7.94
CA HIS A 28 40.04 -28.38 -7.55
C HIS A 28 40.51 -28.93 -6.20
N ARG A 29 41.73 -28.60 -5.75
CA ARG A 29 42.29 -29.02 -4.45
C ARG A 29 41.69 -28.26 -3.26
N GLY A 30 40.73 -27.35 -3.48
CA GLY A 30 39.95 -26.69 -2.44
C GLY A 30 40.55 -25.37 -1.91
N ALA A 31 39.84 -24.75 -0.96
CA ALA A 31 40.04 -23.34 -0.56
C ALA A 31 41.48 -22.95 -0.21
N ARG A 32 42.25 -23.79 0.49
CA ARG A 32 43.66 -23.51 0.84
C ARG A 32 44.57 -23.41 -0.39
N SER A 33 44.29 -24.19 -1.42
CA SER A 33 45.05 -24.18 -2.67
C SER A 33 44.70 -22.95 -3.51
N ILE A 34 43.43 -22.52 -3.48
CA ILE A 34 42.96 -21.28 -4.10
C ILE A 34 43.64 -20.06 -3.44
N GLU A 35 43.74 -20.03 -2.12
CA GLU A 35 44.41 -18.94 -1.37
C GLU A 35 45.90 -18.84 -1.73
N ARG A 36 46.56 -19.99 -1.89
CA ARG A 36 47.97 -20.04 -2.32
C ARG A 36 48.14 -19.59 -3.77
N LEU A 37 47.22 -19.96 -4.66
CA LEU A 37 47.21 -19.48 -6.05
C LEU A 37 47.02 -17.96 -6.11
N ARG A 38 46.12 -17.39 -5.30
CA ARG A 38 45.95 -15.93 -5.18
C ARG A 38 47.25 -15.27 -4.73
N SER A 39 47.82 -15.74 -3.62
CA SER A 39 49.07 -15.18 -3.06
C SER A 39 50.21 -15.24 -4.08
N PHE A 40 50.32 -16.37 -4.79
CA PHE A 40 51.27 -16.53 -5.90
C PHE A 40 51.02 -15.50 -7.02
N ALA A 41 49.78 -15.38 -7.48
CA ALA A 41 49.40 -14.44 -8.54
C ALA A 41 49.58 -12.96 -8.15
N GLU A 42 49.41 -12.60 -6.87
CA GLU A 42 49.68 -11.27 -6.34
C GLU A 42 51.18 -10.94 -6.29
N SER A 43 52.02 -11.95 -6.00
CA SER A 43 53.48 -11.81 -5.99
C SER A 43 54.15 -11.96 -7.36
N ALA A 44 53.42 -12.44 -8.36
CA ALA A 44 53.94 -12.74 -9.69
C ALA A 44 53.98 -11.49 -10.61
N GLU A 45 54.70 -11.62 -11.74
CA GLU A 45 54.71 -10.59 -12.77
C GLU A 45 53.29 -10.31 -13.32
N PRO A 46 52.97 -9.05 -13.68
CA PRO A 46 51.63 -8.67 -14.17
C PRO A 46 51.13 -9.52 -15.33
N ALA A 47 52.03 -9.96 -16.22
CA ALA A 47 51.71 -10.81 -17.36
C ALA A 47 51.22 -12.21 -16.92
N LEU A 48 51.87 -12.81 -15.91
CA LEU A 48 51.47 -14.12 -15.37
C LEU A 48 50.15 -14.01 -14.60
N LYS A 49 49.98 -12.94 -13.80
CA LYS A 49 48.70 -12.65 -13.14
C LYS A 49 47.55 -12.53 -14.14
N ALA A 50 47.74 -11.79 -15.23
CA ALA A 50 46.75 -11.65 -16.30
C ALA A 50 46.46 -13.00 -16.99
N LYS A 51 47.50 -13.80 -17.23
CA LYS A 51 47.37 -15.13 -17.84
C LYS A 51 46.57 -16.11 -16.97
N ILE A 52 46.81 -16.12 -15.66
CA ILE A 52 46.01 -16.88 -14.69
C ILE A 52 44.55 -16.42 -14.74
N GLY A 53 44.31 -15.10 -14.74
CA GLY A 53 42.96 -14.54 -14.86
C GLY A 53 42.23 -14.99 -16.14
N GLN A 54 42.90 -14.93 -17.29
CA GLN A 54 42.34 -15.39 -18.57
C GLN A 54 42.05 -16.89 -18.57
N SER A 55 42.88 -17.69 -17.90
CA SER A 55 42.67 -19.14 -17.76
C SER A 55 41.39 -19.45 -16.98
N VAL A 56 41.21 -18.80 -15.83
CA VAL A 56 40.00 -18.94 -15.00
C VAL A 56 38.76 -18.50 -15.78
N ALA A 57 38.83 -17.38 -16.51
CA ALA A 57 37.72 -16.91 -17.35
C ALA A 57 37.35 -17.91 -18.47
N ARG A 58 38.34 -18.49 -19.16
CA ARG A 58 38.11 -19.52 -20.21
C ARG A 58 37.46 -20.80 -19.65
N GLN A 59 37.71 -21.12 -18.39
CA GLN A 59 37.23 -22.34 -17.75
C GLN A 59 36.07 -22.11 -16.78
N TRP A 60 35.44 -20.94 -16.85
CA TRP A 60 34.55 -20.45 -15.80
C TRP A 60 33.45 -21.44 -15.40
N THR A 61 32.81 -22.13 -16.34
CA THR A 61 31.76 -23.12 -16.04
C THR A 61 32.26 -24.22 -15.09
N ARG A 62 33.47 -24.76 -15.33
CA ARG A 62 34.08 -25.78 -14.47
C ARG A 62 34.48 -25.21 -13.11
N VAL A 63 34.98 -23.98 -13.09
CA VAL A 63 35.36 -23.28 -11.85
C VAL A 63 34.11 -22.99 -11.00
N GLN A 64 33.01 -22.58 -11.63
CA GLN A 64 31.75 -22.32 -10.95
C GLN A 64 31.19 -23.57 -10.29
N GLU A 65 31.16 -24.73 -10.98
CA GLU A 65 30.74 -26.02 -10.40
C GLU A 65 31.58 -26.42 -9.18
N LEU A 66 32.90 -26.16 -9.24
CA LEU A 66 33.80 -26.40 -8.11
C LEU A 66 33.44 -25.55 -6.90
N LEU A 67 33.16 -24.27 -7.13
CA LEU A 67 32.81 -23.31 -6.10
C LEU A 67 31.36 -23.49 -5.59
N VAL A 68 30.51 -24.27 -6.26
CA VAL A 68 29.16 -24.68 -5.77
C VAL A 68 29.27 -25.62 -4.59
N ASN A 69 30.28 -26.48 -4.56
CA ASN A 69 30.45 -27.48 -3.50
C ASN A 69 31.15 -26.93 -2.24
N LEU A 70 31.52 -25.65 -2.22
CA LEU A 70 32.10 -25.02 -1.06
C LEU A 70 30.99 -24.52 -0.13
N GLY A 71 31.05 -24.91 1.15
CA GLY A 71 30.20 -24.30 2.18
C GLY A 71 30.48 -22.80 2.38
N PRO A 72 29.69 -22.10 3.21
CA PRO A 72 29.78 -20.64 3.39
C PRO A 72 31.17 -20.16 3.84
N ALA A 73 31.76 -20.83 4.83
CA ALA A 73 33.07 -20.45 5.37
C ALA A 73 34.23 -20.51 4.33
N PRO A 74 34.43 -21.61 3.56
CA PRO A 74 35.44 -21.63 2.51
C PRO A 74 35.12 -20.68 1.33
N LEU A 75 33.85 -20.46 1.02
CA LEU A 75 33.42 -19.52 -0.01
C LEU A 75 33.71 -18.06 0.37
N ALA A 76 33.67 -17.73 1.66
CA ALA A 76 34.01 -16.42 2.20
C ALA A 76 35.53 -16.10 2.20
N SER A 77 36.40 -17.08 1.88
CA SER A 77 37.87 -16.88 1.86
C SER A 77 38.31 -15.85 0.81
N GLN A 78 39.45 -15.18 1.04
CA GLN A 78 39.99 -14.19 0.10
C GLN A 78 40.34 -14.83 -1.25
N GLY A 79 40.89 -16.04 -1.24
CA GLY A 79 41.14 -16.84 -2.43
C GLY A 79 39.87 -17.16 -3.21
N ALA A 80 38.79 -17.61 -2.55
CA ALA A 80 37.53 -17.89 -3.23
C ALA A 80 36.89 -16.62 -3.82
N ARG A 81 36.89 -15.50 -3.08
CA ARG A 81 36.43 -14.20 -3.62
C ARG A 81 37.25 -13.73 -4.81
N TRP A 82 38.57 -13.88 -4.76
CA TRP A 82 39.46 -13.58 -5.88
C TRP A 82 39.15 -14.45 -7.10
N ALA A 83 39.02 -15.77 -6.91
CA ALA A 83 38.69 -16.69 -8.00
C ALA A 83 37.31 -16.42 -8.60
N LEU A 84 36.32 -16.07 -7.77
CA LEU A 84 34.98 -15.65 -8.21
C LEU A 84 35.04 -14.34 -9.01
N GLY A 85 35.80 -13.35 -8.53
CA GLY A 85 35.95 -12.05 -9.20
C GLY A 85 36.66 -12.10 -10.56
N LEU A 86 37.28 -13.23 -10.92
CA LEU A 86 37.82 -13.49 -12.25
C LEU A 86 36.76 -14.00 -13.26
N GLY A 87 35.56 -14.34 -12.78
CA GLY A 87 34.45 -14.82 -13.60
C GLY A 87 33.51 -13.73 -14.10
N PRO A 88 32.61 -14.06 -15.05
CA PRO A 88 31.56 -13.15 -15.51
C PRO A 88 30.57 -12.83 -14.38
N ALA A 89 30.46 -11.55 -14.03
CA ALA A 89 29.58 -11.04 -12.98
C ALA A 89 28.12 -11.52 -13.14
N GLN A 90 27.60 -11.58 -14.37
CA GLN A 90 26.23 -12.06 -14.63
C GLN A 90 25.97 -13.50 -14.19
N ALA A 91 26.95 -14.39 -14.35
CA ALA A 91 26.80 -15.77 -13.89
C ALA A 91 26.81 -15.85 -12.36
N ILE A 92 27.60 -14.99 -11.70
CA ILE A 92 27.72 -14.91 -10.24
C ILE A 92 26.43 -14.33 -9.64
N VAL A 93 25.90 -13.24 -10.19
CA VAL A 93 24.64 -12.61 -9.76
C VAL A 93 23.47 -13.58 -9.89
N ARG A 94 23.30 -14.24 -11.04
CA ARG A 94 22.22 -15.23 -11.23
C ARG A 94 22.32 -16.38 -10.25
N ARG A 95 23.53 -16.84 -9.95
CA ARG A 95 23.75 -17.88 -8.94
C ARG A 95 23.39 -17.36 -7.54
N ALA A 96 23.80 -16.15 -7.20
CA ALA A 96 23.52 -15.55 -5.90
C ALA A 96 22.01 -15.31 -5.71
N LEU A 97 21.30 -14.87 -6.76
CA LEU A 97 19.85 -14.77 -6.76
C LEU A 97 19.19 -16.13 -6.54
N LYS A 98 19.63 -17.17 -7.27
CA LYS A 98 19.12 -18.53 -7.08
C LYS A 98 19.35 -19.04 -5.65
N ALA A 99 20.53 -18.78 -5.07
CA ALA A 99 20.83 -19.12 -3.69
C ALA A 99 19.91 -18.36 -2.71
N ALA A 100 19.69 -17.06 -2.94
CA ALA A 100 18.75 -16.26 -2.15
C ALA A 100 17.30 -16.76 -2.28
N GLU A 101 16.86 -17.17 -3.47
CA GLU A 101 15.53 -17.77 -3.70
C GLU A 101 15.36 -19.13 -2.98
N GLN A 102 16.46 -19.86 -2.76
CA GLN A 102 16.48 -21.13 -2.03
C GLN A 102 16.66 -20.94 -0.51
N GLY A 103 16.74 -19.70 -0.02
CA GLY A 103 16.97 -19.38 1.40
C GLY A 103 18.44 -19.49 1.83
N GLU A 104 19.38 -19.76 0.93
CA GLU A 104 20.82 -19.85 1.21
C GLU A 104 21.48 -18.45 1.27
N TYR A 105 21.00 -17.60 2.19
CA TYR A 105 21.40 -16.19 2.27
C TYR A 105 22.88 -15.97 2.56
N GLU A 106 23.52 -16.86 3.33
CA GLU A 106 24.97 -16.80 3.59
C GLU A 106 25.80 -17.01 2.32
N VAL A 107 25.37 -17.97 1.48
CA VAL A 107 26.01 -18.26 0.19
C VAL A 107 25.80 -17.09 -0.77
N ALA A 108 24.57 -16.58 -0.85
CA ALA A 108 24.24 -15.40 -1.66
C ALA A 108 25.06 -14.17 -1.23
N ALA A 109 25.24 -13.92 0.07
CA ALA A 109 26.06 -12.83 0.60
C ALA A 109 27.54 -13.00 0.25
N CYS A 110 28.09 -14.22 0.35
CA CYS A 110 29.48 -14.49 -0.05
C CYS A 110 29.71 -14.22 -1.54
N LEU A 111 28.76 -14.61 -2.40
CA LEU A 111 28.82 -14.35 -3.83
C LEU A 111 28.67 -12.86 -4.16
N ALA A 112 27.77 -12.14 -3.48
CA ALA A 112 27.61 -10.70 -3.61
C ALA A 112 28.90 -9.94 -3.24
N ALA A 113 29.56 -10.32 -2.14
CA ALA A 113 30.82 -9.72 -1.71
C ALA A 113 31.97 -9.96 -2.71
N ALA A 114 31.94 -11.06 -3.47
CA ALA A 114 32.93 -11.33 -4.51
C ALA A 114 32.75 -10.42 -5.74
N ILE A 115 31.51 -10.02 -6.06
CA ILE A 115 31.20 -9.08 -7.13
C ILE A 115 31.75 -7.69 -6.77
N GLU A 116 31.47 -7.20 -5.56
CA GLU A 116 31.96 -5.90 -5.06
C GLU A 116 33.50 -5.83 -5.02
N ALA A 117 34.17 -6.92 -4.67
CA ALA A 117 35.63 -7.00 -4.67
C ALA A 117 36.24 -7.03 -6.10
N GLY A 118 35.52 -7.57 -7.08
CA GLY A 118 35.93 -7.61 -8.48
C GLY A 118 35.88 -6.24 -9.18
N GLU A 119 34.97 -5.36 -8.75
CA GLU A 119 34.86 -3.98 -9.24
C GLU A 119 36.11 -3.12 -8.96
N ALA A 120 36.88 -3.47 -7.93
CA ALA A 120 38.05 -2.70 -7.49
C ALA A 120 39.37 -3.03 -8.21
N GLY A 121 39.43 -4.02 -9.14
CA GLY A 121 40.76 -4.49 -9.60
C GLY A 121 40.90 -5.31 -10.89
N GLY A 122 39.91 -5.42 -11.79
CA GLY A 122 40.02 -6.24 -13.01
C GLY A 122 39.69 -5.51 -14.32
N PRO A 123 40.49 -5.65 -15.41
CA PRO A 123 40.30 -4.96 -16.71
C PRO A 123 39.09 -5.43 -17.54
N GLY A 124 38.08 -6.04 -16.92
CA GLY A 124 36.82 -6.45 -17.56
C GLY A 124 35.59 -6.44 -16.64
N ALA A 125 35.74 -6.04 -15.38
CA ALA A 125 34.65 -6.02 -14.39
C ALA A 125 33.97 -4.64 -14.24
N ALA A 126 34.59 -3.58 -14.78
CA ALA A 126 34.25 -2.20 -14.46
C ALA A 126 33.10 -1.56 -15.28
N ALA A 127 32.43 -2.27 -16.18
CA ALA A 127 31.56 -1.64 -17.20
C ALA A 127 30.05 -1.97 -17.14
N GLY A 128 29.54 -2.78 -16.20
CA GLY A 128 28.15 -3.26 -16.29
C GLY A 128 27.42 -3.55 -14.97
N VAL A 129 27.90 -3.04 -13.83
CA VAL A 129 27.21 -3.26 -12.54
C VAL A 129 26.81 -1.93 -11.86
N GLY A 130 27.23 -0.79 -12.41
CA GLY A 130 27.17 0.51 -11.73
C GLY A 130 26.53 1.67 -12.50
N GLY A 131 25.74 1.41 -13.56
CA GLY A 131 25.03 2.46 -14.29
C GLY A 131 23.51 2.28 -14.19
N PRO A 132 22.73 3.34 -13.96
CA PRO A 132 21.26 3.30 -14.05
C PRO A 132 20.78 3.21 -15.52
N ASP A 133 21.52 2.51 -16.38
CA ASP A 133 21.08 2.29 -17.76
C ASP A 133 19.89 1.34 -17.72
N ALA A 134 18.73 1.85 -18.12
CA ALA A 134 17.44 1.16 -18.05
C ALA A 134 17.41 -0.19 -18.80
N ALA A 135 18.43 -0.47 -19.62
CA ALA A 135 18.54 -1.67 -20.44
C ALA A 135 19.52 -2.74 -19.90
N ASP A 136 20.30 -2.49 -18.85
CA ASP A 136 21.28 -3.47 -18.35
C ASP A 136 20.63 -4.47 -17.39
N PRO A 137 20.43 -5.76 -17.78
CA PRO A 137 19.84 -6.77 -16.91
C PRO A 137 20.72 -7.08 -15.70
N LEU A 138 22.03 -6.87 -15.81
CA LEU A 138 22.97 -7.17 -14.74
C LEU A 138 22.82 -6.20 -13.57
N GLY A 139 22.57 -4.92 -13.86
CA GLY A 139 22.32 -3.90 -12.85
C GLY A 139 21.08 -4.19 -12.01
N TYR A 140 19.94 -4.53 -12.65
CA TYR A 140 18.72 -4.87 -11.92
C TYR A 140 18.86 -6.17 -11.12
N ASP A 141 19.38 -7.24 -11.73
CA ASP A 141 19.51 -8.52 -11.04
C ASP A 141 20.43 -8.41 -9.80
N TYR A 142 21.45 -7.54 -9.85
CA TYR A 142 22.28 -7.25 -8.70
C TYR A 142 21.57 -6.38 -7.65
N ALA A 143 20.76 -5.39 -8.07
CA ALA A 143 19.93 -4.61 -7.15
C ALA A 143 18.86 -5.46 -6.44
N ASP A 144 18.22 -6.40 -7.15
CA ASP A 144 17.30 -7.40 -6.59
C ASP A 144 18.01 -8.27 -5.55
N LEU A 145 19.21 -8.76 -5.87
CA LEU A 145 20.04 -9.51 -4.93
C LEU A 145 20.37 -8.70 -3.66
N ARG A 146 20.83 -7.45 -3.82
CA ARG A 146 21.13 -6.56 -2.70
C ARG A 146 19.89 -6.28 -1.85
N ALA A 147 18.74 -6.09 -2.48
CA ALA A 147 17.48 -5.89 -1.77
C ALA A 147 17.09 -7.11 -0.95
N ARG A 148 17.18 -8.32 -1.51
CA ARG A 148 16.90 -9.57 -0.79
C ARG A 148 17.85 -9.81 0.38
N LEU A 149 19.15 -9.57 0.20
CA LEU A 149 20.14 -9.68 1.27
C LEU A 149 19.93 -8.61 2.37
N ALA A 150 19.55 -7.39 1.98
CA ALA A 150 19.21 -6.33 2.92
C ALA A 150 17.95 -6.70 3.73
N MET A 151 16.91 -7.23 3.08
CA MET A 151 15.71 -7.76 3.75
C MET A 151 16.04 -8.91 4.71
N ALA A 152 16.84 -9.89 4.26
CA ALA A 152 17.25 -11.04 5.07
C ALA A 152 18.10 -10.64 6.29
N SER A 153 18.81 -9.51 6.22
CA SER A 153 19.55 -8.94 7.35
C SER A 153 18.76 -7.91 8.16
N GLY A 154 17.43 -7.83 7.95
CA GLY A 154 16.53 -6.91 8.66
C GLY A 154 16.82 -5.43 8.41
N ARG A 155 17.32 -5.09 7.21
CA ARG A 155 17.61 -3.72 6.77
C ARG A 155 16.69 -3.32 5.61
N PRO A 156 15.36 -3.26 5.81
CA PRO A 156 14.41 -3.01 4.73
C PRO A 156 14.59 -1.64 4.06
N ALA A 157 15.04 -0.62 4.80
CA ALA A 157 15.38 0.69 4.22
C ALA A 157 16.52 0.60 3.19
N GLN A 158 17.52 -0.26 3.40
CA GLN A 158 18.60 -0.46 2.44
C GLN A 158 18.10 -1.22 1.19
N ALA A 159 17.13 -2.12 1.37
CA ALA A 159 16.46 -2.79 0.25
C ALA A 159 15.67 -1.80 -0.62
N MET A 160 14.97 -0.86 0.02
CA MET A 160 14.25 0.21 -0.68
C MET A 160 15.23 1.09 -1.50
N GLU A 161 16.34 1.52 -0.91
CA GLU A 161 17.34 2.33 -1.62
C GLU A 161 17.97 1.58 -2.80
N ALA A 162 18.23 0.27 -2.67
CA ALA A 162 18.74 -0.55 -3.77
C ALA A 162 17.79 -0.61 -4.99
N LEU A 163 16.48 -0.60 -4.75
CA LEU A 163 15.46 -0.72 -5.80
C LEU A 163 14.95 0.62 -6.32
N ARG A 164 15.22 1.73 -5.62
CA ARG A 164 14.64 3.05 -5.88
C ARG A 164 14.83 3.53 -7.31
N THR A 165 16.00 3.29 -7.89
CA THR A 165 16.35 3.66 -9.27
C THR A 165 15.55 2.89 -10.33
N TYR A 166 14.95 1.75 -9.97
CA TYR A 166 14.20 0.87 -10.87
C TYR A 166 12.67 1.05 -10.74
N LEU A 167 12.22 2.04 -9.97
CA LEU A 167 10.81 2.41 -9.83
C LEU A 167 10.30 3.40 -10.88
N VAL A 168 11.18 3.87 -11.76
CA VAL A 168 10.81 4.69 -12.92
C VAL A 168 10.18 3.81 -14.01
N PRO A 169 9.30 4.36 -14.89
CA PRO A 169 8.76 3.61 -16.03
C PRO A 169 9.86 2.98 -16.87
N GLY A 170 9.86 1.65 -16.97
CA GLY A 170 10.93 0.89 -17.60
C GLY A 170 10.70 -0.62 -17.53
N PRO A 171 11.60 -1.43 -18.12
CA PRO A 171 11.44 -2.88 -18.24
C PRO A 171 11.44 -3.60 -16.89
N TRP A 172 12.06 -3.00 -15.87
CA TRP A 172 12.23 -3.61 -14.56
C TRP A 172 11.13 -3.23 -13.55
N LEU A 173 10.32 -2.21 -13.84
CA LEU A 173 9.32 -1.67 -12.91
C LEU A 173 8.37 -2.74 -12.36
N ALA A 174 7.88 -3.63 -13.23
CA ALA A 174 6.97 -4.70 -12.85
C ALA A 174 7.59 -5.72 -11.87
N ARG A 175 8.92 -5.93 -11.95
CA ARG A 175 9.67 -6.82 -11.03
C ARG A 175 10.08 -6.09 -9.76
N ALA A 176 10.49 -4.81 -9.87
CA ALA A 176 10.98 -4.01 -8.75
C ALA A 176 9.87 -3.60 -7.78
N ARG A 177 8.71 -3.22 -8.31
CA ARG A 177 7.61 -2.63 -7.54
C ARG A 177 7.06 -3.56 -6.43
N PRO A 178 6.82 -4.86 -6.65
CA PRO A 178 6.39 -5.76 -5.58
C PRO A 178 7.44 -5.90 -4.48
N LEU A 179 8.72 -6.03 -4.83
CA LEU A 179 9.79 -6.18 -3.82
C LEU A 179 10.01 -4.89 -3.03
N TYR A 180 9.94 -3.73 -3.69
CA TYR A 180 9.99 -2.43 -3.01
C TYR A 180 8.82 -2.24 -2.06
N ALA A 181 7.60 -2.58 -2.48
CA ALA A 181 6.42 -2.48 -1.63
C ALA A 181 6.51 -3.44 -0.42
N ARG A 182 7.07 -4.64 -0.60
CA ARG A 182 7.39 -5.56 0.52
C ARG A 182 8.39 -4.95 1.50
N ALA A 183 9.46 -4.36 0.98
CA ALA A 183 10.45 -3.67 1.81
C ALA A 183 9.84 -2.46 2.54
N ALA A 184 8.95 -1.71 1.86
CA ALA A 184 8.23 -0.60 2.47
C ALA A 184 7.29 -1.05 3.59
N LEU A 185 6.53 -2.14 3.42
CA LEU A 185 5.72 -2.72 4.50
C LEU A 185 6.59 -3.16 5.68
N ALA A 186 7.69 -3.87 5.41
CA ALA A 186 8.61 -4.32 6.44
C ALA A 186 9.27 -3.14 7.20
N ALA A 187 9.45 -1.99 6.55
CA ALA A 187 9.94 -0.76 7.15
C ALA A 187 8.85 0.09 7.83
N GLY A 188 7.59 -0.34 7.87
CA GLY A 188 6.45 0.46 8.38
C GLY A 188 6.07 1.64 7.49
N ARG A 189 6.56 1.71 6.25
CA ARG A 189 6.28 2.78 5.28
C ARG A 189 5.06 2.44 4.42
N PHE A 190 3.92 2.25 5.09
CA PHE A 190 2.66 1.78 4.47
C PHE A 190 2.20 2.63 3.28
N ARG A 191 2.44 3.96 3.31
CA ARG A 191 2.14 4.88 2.20
C ARG A 191 2.82 4.47 0.88
N GLU A 192 4.06 3.98 0.96
CA GLU A 192 4.85 3.61 -0.20
C GLU A 192 4.47 2.23 -0.74
N ALA A 193 3.94 1.35 0.13
CA ALA A 193 3.45 0.03 -0.24
C ALA A 193 2.01 0.02 -0.78
N TYR A 194 1.17 0.95 -0.32
CA TYR A 194 -0.25 1.03 -0.64
C TYR A 194 -0.60 0.86 -2.12
N PRO A 195 0.13 1.48 -3.09
CA PRO A 195 -0.20 1.32 -4.51
C PRO A 195 -0.08 -0.12 -5.04
N THR A 196 0.60 -1.01 -4.32
CA THR A 196 0.83 -2.39 -4.74
C THR A 196 0.12 -3.39 -3.82
N PHE A 197 0.02 -3.09 -2.51
CA PHE A 197 -0.61 -3.95 -1.51
C PHE A 197 -1.62 -3.14 -0.67
N ALA A 198 -2.70 -2.68 -1.30
CA ALA A 198 -3.68 -1.78 -0.66
C ALA A 198 -4.25 -2.38 0.63
N GLN A 199 -4.71 -3.65 0.59
CA GLN A 199 -5.28 -4.34 1.73
C GLN A 199 -4.30 -4.46 2.91
N ALA A 200 -3.14 -5.09 2.72
CA ALA A 200 -2.12 -5.25 3.77
C ALA A 200 -1.60 -3.91 4.32
N ALA A 201 -1.48 -2.88 3.46
CA ALA A 201 -1.08 -1.55 3.91
C ALA A 201 -2.17 -0.91 4.78
N LEU A 202 -3.45 -1.05 4.43
CA LEU A 202 -4.58 -0.54 5.20
C LEU A 202 -4.75 -1.29 6.54
N GLU A 203 -4.59 -2.61 6.56
CA GLU A 203 -4.58 -3.40 7.81
C GLU A 203 -3.55 -2.84 8.81
N GLY A 204 -2.32 -2.63 8.34
CA GLY A 204 -1.27 -2.03 9.17
C GLY A 204 -1.57 -0.59 9.59
N MET A 205 -2.22 0.21 8.74
CA MET A 205 -2.64 1.56 9.12
C MET A 205 -3.76 1.56 10.16
N VAL A 206 -4.73 0.65 10.08
CA VAL A 206 -5.85 0.54 11.03
C VAL A 206 -5.37 0.03 12.39
N LEU A 207 -4.60 -1.07 12.40
CA LEU A 207 -4.06 -1.66 13.63
C LEU A 207 -3.01 -0.74 14.30
N GLY A 208 -2.17 -0.08 13.52
CA GLY A 208 -1.13 0.83 14.01
C GLY A 208 -1.57 2.28 14.20
N SER A 209 -2.86 2.62 14.09
CA SER A 209 -3.39 3.99 14.18
C SER A 209 -2.72 5.02 13.25
N GLN A 210 -2.20 4.61 12.09
CA GLN A 210 -1.37 5.45 11.21
C GLN A 210 -2.21 6.37 10.32
N SER A 211 -3.03 7.24 10.94
CA SER A 211 -3.91 8.18 10.25
C SER A 211 -3.18 9.15 9.33
N ALA A 212 -1.96 9.57 9.67
CA ALA A 212 -1.13 10.42 8.82
C ALA A 212 -0.75 9.71 7.50
N ALA A 213 -0.34 8.43 7.57
CA ALA A 213 0.01 7.65 6.39
C ALA A 213 -1.23 7.41 5.49
N PHE A 214 -2.38 7.14 6.10
CA PHE A 214 -3.63 6.98 5.35
C PHE A 214 -4.10 8.31 4.73
N ALA A 215 -4.03 9.42 5.45
CA ALA A 215 -4.36 10.76 4.95
C ALA A 215 -3.51 11.13 3.72
N ASP A 216 -2.24 10.75 3.74
CA ASP A 216 -1.33 10.93 2.62
C ASP A 216 -1.73 10.10 1.38
N CYS A 217 -2.21 8.86 1.58
CA CYS A 217 -2.76 8.03 0.50
C CYS A 217 -4.03 8.67 -0.07
N ILE A 218 -4.95 9.10 0.79
CA ILE A 218 -6.18 9.81 0.40
C ILE A 218 -5.84 11.06 -0.41
N HIS A 219 -4.88 11.86 0.06
CA HIS A 219 -4.45 13.07 -0.63
C HIS A 219 -3.88 12.76 -2.03
N ARG A 220 -3.07 11.72 -2.18
CA ARG A 220 -2.53 11.32 -3.50
C ARG A 220 -3.62 10.82 -4.44
N THR A 221 -4.56 10.03 -3.94
CA THR A 221 -5.74 9.61 -4.72
C THR A 221 -6.54 10.82 -5.17
N ALA A 222 -6.69 11.83 -4.31
CA ALA A 222 -7.35 13.08 -4.64
C ALA A 222 -6.61 13.85 -5.74
N VAL A 223 -5.29 14.01 -5.63
CA VAL A 223 -4.45 14.70 -6.63
C VAL A 223 -4.43 13.97 -7.97
N ALA A 224 -4.48 12.63 -7.96
CA ALA A 224 -4.53 11.83 -9.18
C ALA A 224 -5.84 12.01 -9.97
N GLY A 225 -6.93 12.48 -9.33
CA GLY A 225 -8.18 12.84 -9.99
C GLY A 225 -8.95 11.67 -10.63
N ARG A 226 -8.58 10.42 -10.36
CA ARG A 226 -9.24 9.22 -10.90
C ARG A 226 -10.38 8.79 -9.98
N VAL A 227 -11.59 8.70 -10.53
CA VAL A 227 -12.82 8.35 -9.77
C VAL A 227 -12.72 6.92 -9.22
N GLU A 228 -12.21 5.99 -10.03
CA GLU A 228 -12.00 4.58 -9.69
C GLU A 228 -11.15 4.41 -8.43
N GLY A 229 -10.07 5.19 -8.29
CA GLY A 229 -9.18 5.09 -7.12
C GLY A 229 -9.83 5.47 -5.79
N TRP A 230 -10.94 6.21 -5.79
CA TRP A 230 -11.73 6.49 -4.59
C TRP A 230 -12.64 5.32 -4.22
N GLU A 231 -13.22 4.66 -5.23
CA GLU A 231 -14.09 3.49 -5.06
C GLU A 231 -13.25 2.30 -4.59
N GLU A 232 -12.13 2.02 -5.26
CA GLU A 232 -11.16 1.00 -4.85
C GLU A 232 -10.66 1.22 -3.41
N MET A 233 -10.38 2.46 -3.01
CA MET A 233 -9.94 2.78 -1.65
C MET A 233 -11.06 2.56 -0.61
N ALA A 234 -12.31 2.88 -0.95
CA ALA A 234 -13.44 2.68 -0.07
C ALA A 234 -13.77 1.20 0.09
N GLU A 235 -13.79 0.45 -1.01
CA GLU A 235 -14.00 -1.01 -1.04
C GLU A 235 -12.90 -1.71 -0.26
N ALA A 236 -11.63 -1.45 -0.57
CA ALA A 236 -10.50 -2.05 0.14
C ALA A 236 -10.51 -1.73 1.64
N PHE A 237 -10.93 -0.53 2.04
CA PHE A 237 -11.07 -0.19 3.46
C PHE A 237 -12.16 -1.03 4.14
N CYS A 238 -13.31 -1.22 3.50
CA CYS A 238 -14.40 -2.02 4.07
C CYS A 238 -13.99 -3.50 4.15
N GLU A 239 -13.40 -4.05 3.07
CA GLU A 239 -12.87 -5.42 3.04
C GLU A 239 -11.85 -5.67 4.14
N VAL A 240 -10.97 -4.71 4.41
CA VAL A 240 -10.01 -4.79 5.53
C VAL A 240 -10.71 -4.84 6.88
N VAL A 241 -11.72 -4.00 7.11
CA VAL A 241 -12.43 -3.98 8.39
C VAL A 241 -13.23 -5.26 8.60
N GLU A 242 -13.86 -5.78 7.56
CA GLU A 242 -14.56 -7.08 7.58
C GLU A 242 -13.57 -8.24 7.82
N GLY A 243 -12.43 -8.25 7.11
CA GLY A 243 -11.38 -9.25 7.29
C GLY A 243 -10.79 -9.23 8.70
N LEU A 244 -10.53 -8.04 9.26
CA LEU A 244 -10.07 -7.90 10.64
C LEU A 244 -11.15 -8.34 11.65
N ALA A 245 -12.43 -8.09 11.39
CA ALA A 245 -13.51 -8.57 12.25
C ALA A 245 -13.59 -10.11 12.25
N ALA A 246 -13.45 -10.75 11.09
CA ALA A 246 -13.38 -12.20 10.97
C ALA A 246 -12.16 -12.78 11.72
N GLN A 247 -11.00 -12.10 11.66
CA GLN A 247 -9.82 -12.48 12.45
C GLN A 247 -10.06 -12.35 13.96
N VAL A 248 -10.81 -11.32 14.41
CA VAL A 248 -11.20 -11.17 15.81
C VAL A 248 -12.15 -12.28 16.24
N GLU A 249 -13.10 -12.68 15.39
CA GLU A 249 -14.00 -13.81 15.63
C GLU A 249 -13.23 -15.11 15.83
N GLU A 250 -12.28 -15.39 14.94
CA GLU A 250 -11.41 -16.56 15.07
C GLU A 250 -10.54 -16.48 16.32
N ALA A 251 -10.05 -15.29 16.66
CA ALA A 251 -9.29 -15.09 17.88
C ALA A 251 -10.10 -15.35 19.16
N VAL A 252 -11.39 -15.00 19.18
CA VAL A 252 -12.28 -15.33 20.32
C VAL A 252 -12.47 -16.84 20.43
N ARG A 253 -12.62 -17.56 19.31
CA ARG A 253 -12.69 -19.04 19.34
C ARG A 253 -11.41 -19.66 19.88
N ALA A 254 -10.26 -19.24 19.36
CA ALA A 254 -8.96 -19.74 19.78
C ALA A 254 -8.67 -19.46 21.27
N GLU A 255 -9.09 -18.30 21.80
CA GLU A 255 -8.95 -17.98 23.23
C GLU A 255 -9.96 -18.72 24.12
N ALA A 256 -11.12 -19.11 23.58
CA ALA A 256 -12.12 -19.87 24.31
C ALA A 256 -11.69 -21.33 24.51
N ASP A 257 -11.08 -21.94 23.49
CA ASP A 257 -10.68 -23.35 23.50
C ASP A 257 -9.30 -23.58 22.87
N PRO A 258 -8.20 -23.09 23.50
CA PRO A 258 -6.87 -23.12 22.90
C PRO A 258 -6.32 -24.54 22.67
N ASP A 259 -6.79 -25.51 23.46
CA ASP A 259 -6.37 -26.91 23.43
C ASP A 259 -7.42 -27.82 22.77
N MET A 260 -8.47 -27.28 22.16
CA MET A 260 -9.61 -28.04 21.59
C MET A 260 -10.33 -28.96 22.59
N ARG A 261 -10.22 -28.71 23.90
CA ARG A 261 -10.80 -29.57 24.95
C ARG A 261 -12.32 -29.54 24.98
N VAL A 262 -12.92 -28.39 24.68
CA VAL A 262 -14.38 -28.27 24.61
C VAL A 262 -14.89 -28.99 23.37
N ALA A 263 -14.24 -28.78 22.23
CA ALA A 263 -14.55 -29.48 20.98
C ALA A 263 -14.43 -31.01 21.14
N ASP A 264 -13.31 -31.50 21.69
CA ASP A 264 -13.07 -32.94 21.92
C ASP A 264 -14.10 -33.56 22.87
N ALA A 265 -14.45 -32.86 23.96
CA ALA A 265 -15.44 -33.34 24.92
C ALA A 265 -16.85 -33.41 24.31
N LEU A 266 -17.23 -32.41 23.51
CA LEU A 266 -18.50 -32.39 22.79
C LEU A 266 -18.57 -33.50 21.74
N GLU A 267 -17.48 -33.74 21.02
CA GLU A 267 -17.38 -34.82 20.03
C GLU A 267 -17.46 -36.21 20.69
N ALA A 268 -16.84 -36.39 21.87
CA ALA A 268 -16.98 -37.62 22.65
C ALA A 268 -18.42 -37.87 23.09
N VAL A 269 -19.14 -36.84 23.55
CA VAL A 269 -20.58 -36.91 23.86
C VAL A 269 -21.40 -37.26 22.61
N ARG A 270 -21.05 -36.66 21.46
CA ARG A 270 -21.70 -36.91 20.16
C ARG A 270 -21.57 -38.37 19.74
N LEU A 271 -20.36 -38.92 19.78
CA LEU A 271 -20.06 -40.31 19.44
C LEU A 271 -20.77 -41.29 20.39
N ALA A 272 -20.72 -41.02 21.70
CA ALA A 272 -21.40 -41.85 22.70
C ALA A 272 -22.93 -41.86 22.51
N ALA A 273 -23.52 -40.72 22.16
CA ALA A 273 -24.94 -40.62 21.85
C ALA A 273 -25.33 -41.42 20.58
N ALA A 274 -24.49 -41.37 19.54
CA ALA A 274 -24.68 -42.13 18.31
C ALA A 274 -24.58 -43.65 18.55
N ASP A 275 -23.61 -44.10 19.35
CA ASP A 275 -23.43 -45.51 19.72
C ASP A 275 -24.63 -46.04 20.53
N MET A 276 -25.18 -45.21 21.43
CA MET A 276 -26.40 -45.52 22.16
C MET A 276 -27.63 -45.65 21.24
N ALA A 277 -27.76 -44.77 20.24
CA ALA A 277 -28.87 -44.80 19.28
C ALA A 277 -28.80 -46.01 18.33
N GLN A 278 -27.60 -46.44 17.94
CA GLN A 278 -27.39 -47.60 17.05
C GLN A 278 -27.54 -48.96 17.75
N SER A 279 -27.43 -48.98 19.08
CA SER A 279 -27.54 -50.22 19.87
C SER A 279 -28.99 -50.64 20.10
N GLN A 280 -29.62 -51.29 19.12
CA GLN A 280 -31.05 -51.70 19.16
C GLN A 280 -31.39 -52.89 20.12
N ALA A 281 -30.45 -53.39 20.93
CA ALA A 281 -30.69 -54.56 21.79
C ALA A 281 -29.84 -54.57 23.08
N VAL A 282 -29.84 -53.47 23.83
CA VAL A 282 -29.03 -53.34 25.05
C VAL A 282 -29.74 -53.94 26.26
N SER A 283 -29.06 -54.79 27.03
CA SER A 283 -29.60 -55.28 28.31
C SER A 283 -29.78 -54.12 29.31
N PRO A 284 -30.75 -54.17 30.26
CA PRO A 284 -30.99 -53.09 31.22
C PRO A 284 -29.75 -52.68 32.05
N ARG A 285 -28.79 -53.59 32.21
CA ARG A 285 -27.52 -53.35 32.90
C ARG A 285 -26.53 -52.55 32.04
N GLN A 286 -26.44 -52.87 30.75
CA GLN A 286 -25.60 -52.12 29.81
C GLN A 286 -26.20 -50.73 29.52
N ALA A 287 -27.53 -50.58 29.47
CA ALA A 287 -28.17 -49.28 29.29
C ALA A 287 -27.86 -48.32 30.45
N ARG A 288 -27.83 -48.82 31.69
CA ARG A 288 -27.41 -48.05 32.87
C ARG A 288 -25.92 -47.71 32.87
N ALA A 289 -25.07 -48.59 32.33
CA ALA A 289 -23.63 -48.34 32.20
C ALA A 289 -23.37 -47.22 31.18
N LEU A 290 -23.98 -47.31 29.98
CA LEU A 290 -23.89 -46.29 28.94
C LEU A 290 -24.47 -44.93 29.39
N GLN A 291 -25.58 -44.93 30.14
CA GLN A 291 -26.10 -43.70 30.76
C GLN A 291 -25.13 -43.10 31.80
N GLY A 292 -24.41 -43.93 32.55
CA GLY A 292 -23.38 -43.49 33.48
C GLY A 292 -22.15 -42.90 32.77
N GLU A 293 -21.73 -43.52 31.66
CA GLU A 293 -20.64 -43.02 30.80
C GLU A 293 -21.02 -41.70 30.13
N LEU A 294 -22.23 -41.58 29.58
CA LEU A 294 -22.74 -40.32 29.02
C LEU A 294 -22.82 -39.22 30.09
N GLY A 295 -23.28 -39.54 31.30
CA GLY A 295 -23.30 -38.59 32.42
C GLY A 295 -21.90 -38.12 32.84
N ALA A 296 -20.89 -38.98 32.76
CA ALA A 296 -19.49 -38.61 33.00
C ALA A 296 -18.95 -37.69 31.90
N LEU A 297 -19.21 -38.00 30.63
CA LEU A 297 -18.83 -37.16 29.48
C LEU A 297 -19.52 -35.78 29.52
N LEU A 298 -20.79 -35.71 29.90
CA LEU A 298 -21.49 -34.43 30.11
C LEU A 298 -20.90 -33.62 31.27
N ALA A 299 -20.43 -34.28 32.34
CA ALA A 299 -19.73 -33.61 33.42
C ALA A 299 -18.37 -33.06 32.96
N GLU A 300 -17.66 -33.78 32.09
CA GLU A 300 -16.42 -33.32 31.45
C GLU A 300 -16.67 -32.11 30.54
N VAL A 301 -17.71 -32.14 29.71
CA VAL A 301 -18.16 -30.98 28.90
C VAL A 301 -18.45 -29.79 29.82
N ALA A 302 -19.25 -29.97 30.88
CA ALA A 302 -19.57 -28.89 31.81
C ALA A 302 -18.32 -28.29 32.47
N ALA A 303 -17.31 -29.11 32.78
CA ALA A 303 -16.06 -28.64 33.35
C ALA A 303 -15.19 -27.89 32.32
N ALA A 304 -15.04 -28.42 31.10
CA ALA A 304 -14.28 -27.80 30.02
C ALA A 304 -14.87 -26.45 29.60
N VAL A 305 -16.19 -26.41 29.39
CA VAL A 305 -16.94 -25.22 29.01
C VAL A 305 -16.90 -24.15 30.10
N LYS A 306 -16.97 -24.55 31.38
CA LYS A 306 -16.80 -23.61 32.50
C LYS A 306 -15.41 -22.97 32.47
N ALA A 307 -14.36 -23.75 32.23
CA ALA A 307 -13.00 -23.23 32.12
C ALA A 307 -12.86 -22.27 30.92
N ALA A 308 -13.46 -22.59 29.77
CA ALA A 308 -13.52 -21.72 28.59
C ALA A 308 -14.23 -20.39 28.89
N ALA A 309 -15.38 -20.43 29.57
CA ALA A 309 -16.11 -19.24 30.00
C ALA A 309 -15.29 -18.37 30.97
N GLU A 310 -14.55 -18.99 31.90
CA GLU A 310 -13.65 -18.28 32.82
C GLU A 310 -12.47 -17.63 32.09
N ALA A 311 -11.91 -18.31 31.08
CA ALA A 311 -10.81 -17.78 30.25
C ALA A 311 -11.23 -16.52 29.46
N LEU A 312 -12.43 -16.57 28.86
CA LEU A 312 -13.01 -15.45 28.12
C LEU A 312 -13.42 -14.28 29.01
N LYS A 313 -13.85 -14.55 30.25
CA LYS A 313 -14.27 -13.53 31.21
C LYS A 313 -13.17 -12.51 31.53
N ILE A 314 -11.90 -12.88 31.36
CA ILE A 314 -10.76 -11.97 31.55
C ILE A 314 -10.79 -10.83 30.52
N PHE A 315 -11.41 -11.03 29.35
CA PHE A 315 -11.56 -10.00 28.33
C PHE A 315 -12.82 -9.14 28.52
N ASP A 316 -13.78 -9.60 29.31
CA ASP A 316 -15.04 -8.89 29.55
C ASP A 316 -14.82 -7.71 30.50
N GLY A 317 -14.81 -6.49 29.94
CA GLY A 317 -14.66 -5.25 30.69
C GLY A 317 -13.24 -4.97 31.22
N ALA A 318 -12.23 -5.67 30.71
CA ALA A 318 -10.83 -5.39 31.04
C ALA A 318 -10.39 -4.02 30.53
N ASP A 319 -9.52 -3.36 31.29
CA ASP A 319 -8.88 -2.12 30.84
C ASP A 319 -7.77 -2.38 29.82
N ALA A 320 -7.35 -1.32 29.14
CA ALA A 320 -6.34 -1.41 28.08
C ALA A 320 -4.97 -1.90 28.61
N GLU A 321 -4.62 -1.61 29.86
CA GLU A 321 -3.37 -2.08 30.47
C GLU A 321 -3.37 -3.59 30.69
N THR A 322 -4.47 -4.14 31.21
CA THR A 322 -4.65 -5.58 31.40
C THR A 322 -4.62 -6.32 30.06
N LEU A 323 -5.28 -5.76 29.05
CA LEU A 323 -5.29 -6.32 27.70
C LEU A 323 -3.89 -6.26 27.07
N ALA A 324 -3.15 -5.16 27.23
CA ALA A 324 -1.79 -5.04 26.75
C ALA A 324 -0.83 -6.03 27.43
N ALA A 325 -0.99 -6.23 28.75
CA ALA A 325 -0.21 -7.24 29.48
C ALA A 325 -0.49 -8.66 28.96
N ARG A 326 -1.76 -9.00 28.71
CA ARG A 326 -2.14 -10.29 28.15
C ARG A 326 -1.62 -10.50 26.73
N ALA A 327 -1.70 -9.46 25.90
CA ALA A 327 -1.09 -9.48 24.57
C ALA A 327 0.42 -9.70 24.65
N GLY A 328 1.11 -9.06 25.61
CA GLY A 328 2.53 -9.28 25.86
C GLY A 328 2.87 -10.74 26.20
N ILE A 329 2.08 -11.37 27.08
CA ILE A 329 2.23 -12.80 27.41
C ILE A 329 2.03 -13.68 26.16
N ALA A 330 1.03 -13.37 25.34
CA ALA A 330 0.79 -14.11 24.10
C ALA A 330 1.94 -13.95 23.09
N ILE A 331 2.54 -12.76 22.98
CA ILE A 331 3.72 -12.51 22.14
C ILE A 331 4.92 -13.30 22.66
N GLU A 332 5.20 -13.26 23.96
CA GLU A 332 6.30 -14.00 24.59
C GLU A 332 6.16 -15.52 24.46
N SER A 333 4.93 -16.04 24.48
CA SER A 333 4.64 -17.46 24.29
C SER A 333 5.06 -17.98 22.90
N GLN A 334 5.16 -17.09 21.91
CA GLN A 334 5.65 -17.40 20.57
C GLN A 334 7.18 -17.26 20.44
N GLY A 335 7.91 -17.11 21.55
CA GLY A 335 9.37 -17.02 21.57
C GLY A 335 9.93 -15.62 21.38
N TYR A 336 9.08 -14.58 21.36
CA TYR A 336 9.56 -13.20 21.37
C TYR A 336 10.15 -12.83 22.73
N SER A 337 11.20 -12.01 22.73
CA SER A 337 11.81 -11.47 23.94
C SER A 337 11.42 -10.00 24.13
N ALA A 338 10.93 -9.64 25.32
CA ALA A 338 10.67 -8.25 25.67
C ALA A 338 11.99 -7.45 25.76
N VAL A 339 12.04 -6.31 25.09
CA VAL A 339 13.23 -5.42 25.06
C VAL A 339 12.95 -4.02 25.63
N GLY A 340 11.70 -3.74 25.97
CA GLY A 340 11.27 -2.50 26.58
C GLY A 340 9.76 -2.47 26.78
N PRO A 341 9.23 -1.38 27.35
CA PRO A 341 7.80 -1.22 27.55
C PRO A 341 7.05 -1.34 26.21
N GLY A 342 6.16 -2.33 26.10
CA GLY A 342 5.33 -2.54 24.90
C GLY A 342 6.12 -2.94 23.66
N LYS A 343 7.34 -3.48 23.77
CA LYS A 343 8.16 -3.87 22.62
C LYS A 343 8.80 -5.25 22.79
N TRP A 344 8.65 -6.05 21.75
CA TRP A 344 9.13 -7.43 21.69
C TRP A 344 9.91 -7.69 20.41
N LEU A 345 10.94 -8.53 20.50
CA LEU A 345 11.77 -8.96 19.38
C LEU A 345 11.72 -10.46 19.21
N LEU A 346 11.52 -10.94 17.99
CA LEU A 346 11.80 -12.31 17.60
C LEU A 346 12.98 -12.32 16.65
N ALA A 347 14.01 -13.11 16.98
CA ALA A 347 15.06 -13.44 16.03
C ALA A 347 14.46 -14.39 14.99
N VAL A 348 14.29 -13.91 13.77
CA VAL A 348 13.77 -14.72 12.67
C VAL A 348 14.95 -15.02 11.74
N GLU A 349 15.20 -16.31 11.49
CA GLU A 349 16.23 -16.71 10.55
C GLU A 349 15.79 -16.43 9.11
N GLY A 350 16.22 -15.28 8.60
CA GLY A 350 16.08 -14.89 7.20
C GLY A 350 14.68 -14.41 6.81
N PHE A 351 14.64 -13.62 5.74
CA PHE A 351 13.40 -13.23 5.07
C PHE A 351 13.02 -14.36 4.10
N GLY A 352 11.81 -14.90 4.11
CA GLY A 352 11.35 -15.82 3.05
C GLY A 352 11.65 -17.32 3.25
N ALA A 353 11.49 -17.85 4.46
CA ALA A 353 11.13 -19.27 4.59
C ALA A 353 9.86 -19.53 3.74
N ALA A 354 9.89 -20.61 2.96
CA ALA A 354 9.17 -20.81 1.70
C ALA A 354 7.61 -20.79 1.72
N ASP A 355 6.97 -20.43 2.83
CA ASP A 355 5.51 -20.29 2.95
C ASP A 355 5.05 -18.82 3.17
N ALA A 356 6.00 -17.87 3.26
CA ALA A 356 5.74 -16.45 3.49
C ALA A 356 5.46 -15.64 2.21
N GLY A 357 4.52 -16.14 1.39
CA GLY A 357 4.18 -15.57 0.07
C GLY A 357 3.56 -14.16 0.10
N ASP A 358 3.12 -13.67 1.27
CA ASP A 358 2.36 -12.43 1.38
C ASP A 358 2.93 -11.51 2.47
N PRO A 359 3.38 -10.28 2.16
CA PRO A 359 3.80 -9.30 3.16
C PRO A 359 2.69 -8.88 4.14
N GLY A 360 1.43 -9.23 3.90
CA GLY A 360 0.34 -9.15 4.89
C GLY A 360 0.51 -10.11 6.09
N GLN A 361 1.37 -11.12 5.98
CA GLN A 361 1.56 -12.11 7.04
C GLN A 361 2.21 -11.57 8.32
N GLY A 362 2.92 -10.44 8.29
CA GLY A 362 3.54 -9.89 9.52
C GLY A 362 2.52 -9.50 10.60
N LEU A 363 1.32 -9.07 10.19
CA LEU A 363 0.19 -8.79 11.09
C LEU A 363 -0.74 -10.00 11.21
N ALA A 364 -0.91 -10.80 10.16
CA ALA A 364 -1.71 -12.03 10.20
C ALA A 364 -1.07 -13.17 11.03
N GLN A 365 0.23 -13.11 11.31
CA GLN A 365 0.95 -14.02 12.22
C GLN A 365 0.95 -13.54 13.68
N LEU A 366 0.27 -12.43 13.99
CA LEU A 366 0.07 -12.06 15.38
C LEU A 366 -0.74 -13.16 16.09
N PRO A 367 -0.36 -13.55 17.32
CA PRO A 367 -1.16 -14.48 18.09
C PRO A 367 -2.61 -14.00 18.20
N ALA A 368 -3.57 -14.93 18.14
CA ALA A 368 -5.00 -14.65 18.30
C ALA A 368 -5.27 -13.71 19.49
N GLY A 369 -4.70 -14.02 20.66
CA GLY A 369 -4.84 -13.19 21.86
C GLY A 369 -4.33 -11.76 21.73
N VAL A 370 -3.37 -11.49 20.84
CA VAL A 370 -2.86 -10.14 20.56
C VAL A 370 -3.87 -9.36 19.73
N LEU A 371 -4.42 -9.97 18.68
CA LEU A 371 -5.45 -9.34 17.83
C LEU A 371 -6.71 -9.04 18.65
N LEU A 372 -7.15 -9.99 19.47
CA LEU A 372 -8.31 -9.81 20.34
C LEU A 372 -8.07 -8.70 21.38
N ALA A 373 -6.93 -8.73 22.08
CA ALA A 373 -6.58 -7.70 23.05
C ALA A 373 -6.40 -6.32 22.41
N ALA A 374 -5.83 -6.26 21.21
CA ALA A 374 -5.67 -5.02 20.46
C ALA A 374 -7.01 -4.43 20.00
N ALA A 375 -7.92 -5.28 19.53
CA ALA A 375 -9.28 -4.87 19.17
C ALA A 375 -10.04 -4.32 20.39
N LEU A 376 -10.11 -5.10 21.48
CA LEU A 376 -10.84 -4.73 22.70
C LEU A 376 -10.24 -3.49 23.39
N GLY A 377 -8.92 -3.45 23.54
CA GLY A 377 -8.20 -2.39 24.24
C GLY A 377 -7.90 -1.17 23.37
N ARG A 378 -8.25 -1.24 22.07
CA ARG A 378 -7.83 -0.27 21.05
C ARG A 378 -6.33 0.01 21.14
N LEU A 379 -5.53 -1.05 21.28
CA LEU A 379 -4.07 -0.95 21.33
C LEU A 379 -3.51 -0.69 19.94
N GLU A 380 -2.44 0.07 19.86
CA GLU A 380 -1.75 0.31 18.59
C GLU A 380 -0.75 -0.82 18.36
N VAL A 381 -0.93 -1.55 17.26
CA VAL A 381 -0.06 -2.66 16.91
C VAL A 381 0.76 -2.30 15.69
N CYS A 382 2.07 -2.36 15.81
CA CYS A 382 2.98 -2.21 14.68
C CYS A 382 3.98 -3.36 14.66
N ALA A 383 4.07 -4.02 13.52
CA ALA A 383 5.05 -5.08 13.23
C ALA A 383 5.99 -4.61 12.12
N CYS A 384 7.29 -4.62 12.37
CA CYS A 384 8.31 -4.20 11.40
C CYS A 384 9.61 -4.98 11.56
N TRP A 385 10.47 -4.94 10.55
CA TRP A 385 11.81 -5.53 10.59
C TRP A 385 12.86 -4.49 10.94
N ALA A 386 13.71 -4.78 11.92
CA ALA A 386 14.85 -3.95 12.28
C ALA A 386 16.02 -4.79 12.79
N ASP A 387 17.22 -4.52 12.28
CA ASP A 387 18.50 -5.10 12.74
C ASP A 387 18.54 -6.64 12.79
N GLY A 388 17.84 -7.29 11.86
CA GLY A 388 17.73 -8.76 11.79
C GLY A 388 16.65 -9.37 12.68
N PHE A 389 15.83 -8.54 13.33
CA PHE A 389 14.73 -8.95 14.20
C PHE A 389 13.38 -8.55 13.61
N GLN A 390 12.37 -9.38 13.85
CA GLN A 390 10.98 -8.96 13.75
C GLN A 390 10.61 -8.26 15.06
N VAL A 391 10.26 -6.98 14.96
CA VAL A 391 9.87 -6.13 16.07
C VAL A 391 8.35 -6.02 16.07
N VAL A 392 7.73 -6.42 17.17
CA VAL A 392 6.32 -6.14 17.45
C VAL A 392 6.25 -5.11 18.56
N SER A 393 5.50 -4.05 18.33
CA SER A 393 5.24 -3.01 19.32
C SER A 393 3.74 -2.89 19.59
N LEU A 394 3.40 -2.84 20.86
CA LEU A 394 2.07 -2.54 21.37
C LEU A 394 2.17 -1.24 22.15
N SER A 395 1.41 -0.24 21.74
CA SER A 395 1.27 1.02 22.47
C SER A 395 -0.15 1.15 22.97
N LEU A 396 -0.31 1.69 24.19
CA LEU A 396 -1.62 2.15 24.64
C LEU A 396 -2.06 3.28 23.69
N PRO A 397 -3.36 3.38 23.37
CA PRO A 397 -3.86 4.53 22.64
C PRO A 397 -3.44 5.79 23.40
N ASP A 398 -2.84 6.76 22.71
CA ASP A 398 -2.41 8.01 23.32
C ASP A 398 -3.55 8.57 24.20
N ALA A 399 -3.28 8.72 25.50
CA ALA A 399 -4.19 9.42 26.37
C ALA A 399 -4.48 10.79 25.73
N PRO A 400 -5.73 11.26 25.67
CA PRO A 400 -6.07 12.53 25.02
C PRO A 400 -5.35 13.68 25.74
N GLY A 401 -4.17 14.03 25.24
CA GLY A 401 -3.27 14.99 25.80
C GLY A 401 -2.94 16.04 24.75
N THR A 402 -3.51 17.23 24.93
CA THR A 402 -3.20 18.50 24.23
C THR A 402 -3.71 18.68 22.79
N ARG A 403 -5.03 18.73 22.62
CA ARG A 403 -5.65 19.67 21.65
C ARG A 403 -6.34 20.80 22.44
N PRO A 404 -6.32 22.06 21.96
CA PRO A 404 -6.89 23.19 22.68
C PRO A 404 -8.39 22.94 22.91
N SER A 405 -8.86 23.38 24.08
CA SER A 405 -10.24 23.29 24.50
C SER A 405 -11.17 23.88 23.45
N ASP A 406 -12.05 23.05 22.89
CA ASP A 406 -13.44 23.37 22.55
C ASP A 406 -14.06 22.15 21.88
N GLU A 407 -14.48 21.18 22.71
CA GLU A 407 -15.59 20.23 22.44
C GLU A 407 -15.78 19.31 23.66
N ARG A 408 -15.97 19.93 24.84
CA ARG A 408 -16.62 19.25 25.97
C ARG A 408 -18.14 19.26 25.75
N SER A 409 -18.63 18.38 24.89
CA SER A 409 -19.98 17.78 24.92
C SER A 409 -20.10 16.95 23.65
N SER A 410 -20.16 15.62 23.65
CA SER A 410 -21.40 14.89 23.93
C SER A 410 -21.17 13.37 23.82
N VAL A 411 -20.09 12.80 24.36
CA VAL A 411 -19.80 11.34 24.16
C VAL A 411 -19.97 10.50 25.42
N GLU A 412 -20.15 11.09 26.60
CA GLU A 412 -20.29 10.30 27.84
C GLU A 412 -21.69 9.72 28.07
N HIS A 413 -22.67 9.91 27.17
CA HIS A 413 -24.04 9.38 27.33
C HIS A 413 -24.56 8.63 26.08
N ALA A 414 -23.69 8.03 25.26
CA ALA A 414 -24.14 7.03 24.29
C ALA A 414 -24.54 5.75 25.05
N SER A 415 -25.82 5.68 25.37
CA SER A 415 -26.51 4.54 25.94
C SER A 415 -26.12 3.22 25.28
N ARG A 416 -26.19 2.18 26.10
CA ARG A 416 -25.89 0.76 25.93
C ARG A 416 -26.51 0.03 24.72
N GLU A 417 -27.00 0.70 23.68
CA GLU A 417 -28.00 0.10 22.75
C GLU A 417 -27.72 0.15 21.24
N GLN A 418 -26.67 0.79 20.73
CA GLN A 418 -26.31 0.64 19.31
C GLN A 418 -24.81 0.42 19.16
N ALA A 419 -24.43 -0.84 18.90
CA ALA A 419 -23.09 -1.14 18.42
C ALA A 419 -22.84 -0.35 17.12
N PRO A 420 -21.67 0.27 16.94
CA PRO A 420 -21.30 0.88 15.66
C PRO A 420 -21.53 -0.14 14.53
N ALA A 421 -22.17 0.29 13.45
CA ALA A 421 -22.36 -0.54 12.27
C ALA A 421 -21.02 -0.76 11.56
N ALA A 422 -20.90 -1.86 10.82
CA ALA A 422 -19.77 -2.07 9.92
C ALA A 422 -19.72 -0.92 8.90
N PRO A 423 -18.53 -0.42 8.54
CA PRO A 423 -18.41 0.66 7.56
C PRO A 423 -18.91 0.20 6.19
N GLU A 424 -19.85 0.93 5.60
CA GLU A 424 -20.34 0.64 4.26
C GLU A 424 -19.54 1.40 3.18
N PRO A 425 -19.27 0.78 2.00
CA PRO A 425 -18.49 1.41 0.93
C PRO A 425 -19.02 2.78 0.51
N ARG A 426 -20.35 2.96 0.47
CA ARG A 426 -20.97 4.25 0.09
C ARG A 426 -20.72 5.35 1.12
N GLU A 427 -20.72 5.00 2.41
CA GLU A 427 -20.50 5.94 3.50
C GLU A 427 -19.02 6.31 3.63
N VAL A 428 -18.14 5.31 3.51
CA VAL A 428 -16.69 5.51 3.45
C VAL A 428 -16.35 6.40 2.25
N LEU A 429 -16.89 6.10 1.07
CA LEU A 429 -16.70 6.90 -0.13
C LEU A 429 -17.19 8.35 0.04
N ARG A 430 -18.35 8.53 0.66
CA ARG A 430 -18.88 9.87 1.01
C ARG A 430 -17.93 10.61 1.95
N MET A 431 -17.35 9.92 2.93
CA MET A 431 -16.42 10.50 3.89
C MET A 431 -15.08 10.89 3.25
N LEU A 432 -14.51 9.98 2.45
CA LEU A 432 -13.29 10.19 1.68
C LEU A 432 -13.42 11.38 0.73
N ARG A 433 -14.58 11.55 0.08
CA ARG A 433 -14.84 12.66 -0.86
C ARG A 433 -15.29 13.96 -0.18
N GLY A 434 -15.81 13.90 1.04
CA GLY A 434 -16.49 15.02 1.73
C GLY A 434 -15.68 15.72 2.82
N LYS A 435 -14.56 15.14 3.27
CA LYS A 435 -13.71 15.69 4.35
C LYS A 435 -12.28 15.93 3.87
N ALA A 436 -11.53 16.75 4.61
CA ALA A 436 -10.09 16.90 4.41
C ALA A 436 -9.39 15.54 4.66
N PRO A 437 -8.31 15.20 3.90
CA PRO A 437 -7.68 13.87 3.99
C PRO A 437 -7.29 13.44 5.40
N ALA A 438 -6.72 14.35 6.20
CA ALA A 438 -6.37 14.10 7.60
C ALA A 438 -7.59 13.74 8.45
N VAL A 439 -8.66 14.52 8.34
CA VAL A 439 -9.91 14.32 9.10
C VAL A 439 -10.64 13.06 8.66
N ALA A 440 -10.64 12.76 7.35
CA ALA A 440 -11.20 11.53 6.80
C ALA A 440 -10.47 10.29 7.34
N ALA A 441 -9.13 10.28 7.26
CA ALA A 441 -8.32 9.18 7.77
C ALA A 441 -8.47 8.98 9.29
N GLU A 442 -8.38 10.06 10.07
CA GLU A 442 -8.56 10.02 11.52
C GLU A 442 -9.96 9.51 11.90
N THR A 443 -11.00 9.93 11.17
CA THR A 443 -12.37 9.46 11.42
C THR A 443 -12.53 7.99 11.06
N LEU A 444 -12.09 7.57 9.87
CA LEU A 444 -12.27 6.20 9.39
C LEU A 444 -11.51 5.20 10.26
N ILE A 445 -10.26 5.46 10.60
CA ILE A 445 -9.48 4.57 11.49
C ILE A 445 -10.14 4.50 12.88
N ARG A 446 -10.60 5.63 13.42
CA ARG A 446 -11.31 5.67 14.71
C ARG A 446 -12.62 4.87 14.66
N GLU A 447 -13.40 5.01 13.60
CA GLU A 447 -14.66 4.27 13.40
C GLU A 447 -14.40 2.77 13.24
N ALA A 448 -13.41 2.37 12.42
CA ALA A 448 -13.02 0.97 12.24
C ALA A 448 -12.57 0.33 13.56
N ARG A 449 -11.68 0.99 14.31
CA ARG A 449 -11.24 0.49 15.64
C ARG A 449 -12.38 0.47 16.66
N GLY A 450 -13.28 1.44 16.58
CA GLY A 450 -14.50 1.49 17.39
C GLY A 450 -15.42 0.31 17.11
N TYR A 451 -15.61 -0.02 15.83
CA TYR A 451 -16.32 -1.19 15.35
C TYR A 451 -15.68 -2.49 15.83
N LEU A 452 -14.38 -2.69 15.57
CA LEU A 452 -13.65 -3.89 16.00
C LEU A 452 -13.72 -4.12 17.52
N ALA A 453 -13.59 -3.06 18.32
CA ALA A 453 -13.73 -3.14 19.77
C ALA A 453 -15.14 -3.57 20.20
N ALA A 454 -16.18 -2.96 19.62
CA ALA A 454 -17.57 -3.29 19.94
C ALA A 454 -17.96 -4.69 19.47
N HIS A 455 -17.52 -5.08 18.27
CA HIS A 455 -17.72 -6.40 17.69
C HIS A 455 -17.05 -7.47 18.53
N GLY A 456 -15.75 -7.32 18.85
CA GLY A 456 -15.02 -8.24 19.72
C GLY A 456 -15.64 -8.35 21.11
N ALA A 457 -16.07 -7.24 21.73
CA ALA A 457 -16.73 -7.28 23.03
C ALA A 457 -18.10 -7.99 22.96
N GLY A 458 -18.83 -7.81 21.87
CA GLY A 458 -20.07 -8.54 21.59
C GLY A 458 -19.84 -10.04 21.45
N LEU A 459 -18.80 -10.44 20.68
CA LEU A 459 -18.40 -11.83 20.49
C LEU A 459 -17.97 -12.49 21.81
N VAL A 460 -17.13 -11.84 22.61
CA VAL A 460 -16.71 -12.36 23.93
C VAL A 460 -17.91 -12.56 24.86
N ARG A 461 -18.85 -11.62 24.87
CA ARG A 461 -20.07 -11.74 25.69
C ARG A 461 -20.95 -12.90 25.21
N MET A 462 -21.21 -12.97 23.90
CA MET A 462 -21.99 -14.04 23.28
C MET A 462 -21.34 -15.41 23.55
N ALA A 463 -20.04 -15.54 23.33
CA ALA A 463 -19.25 -16.73 23.64
C ALA A 463 -19.44 -17.15 25.10
N THR A 464 -19.26 -16.21 26.03
CA THR A 464 -19.37 -16.47 27.47
C THR A 464 -20.80 -16.91 27.87
N GLU A 465 -21.83 -16.30 27.27
CA GLU A 465 -23.23 -16.68 27.50
C GLU A 465 -23.55 -18.06 26.91
N THR A 466 -23.08 -18.34 25.69
CA THR A 466 -23.23 -19.65 25.05
C THR A 466 -22.55 -20.75 25.86
N MET A 467 -21.32 -20.53 26.33
CA MET A 467 -20.62 -21.47 27.21
C MET A 467 -21.42 -21.72 28.50
N LYS A 468 -21.94 -20.68 29.16
CA LYS A 468 -22.79 -20.86 30.35
C LYS A 468 -24.07 -21.65 30.07
N ALA A 469 -24.65 -21.49 28.87
CA ALA A 469 -25.84 -22.24 28.46
C ALA A 469 -25.51 -23.73 28.24
N ILE A 470 -24.39 -24.04 27.58
CA ILE A 470 -23.89 -25.42 27.41
C ILE A 470 -23.59 -26.04 28.79
N GLU A 471 -22.90 -25.33 29.67
CA GLU A 471 -22.59 -25.79 31.04
C GLU A 471 -23.87 -26.13 31.81
N LYS A 472 -24.91 -25.29 31.70
CA LYS A 472 -26.19 -25.53 32.36
C LYS A 472 -26.89 -26.78 31.80
N ALA A 473 -27.03 -26.89 30.48
CA ALA A 473 -27.66 -28.03 29.83
C ALA A 473 -26.95 -29.35 30.16
N ALA A 474 -25.61 -29.34 30.14
CA ALA A 474 -24.80 -30.50 30.47
C ALA A 474 -24.97 -30.94 31.95
N ARG A 475 -25.07 -29.99 32.89
CA ARG A 475 -25.35 -30.29 34.31
C ARG A 475 -26.76 -30.83 34.56
N GLU A 476 -27.74 -30.38 33.77
CA GLU A 476 -29.11 -30.85 33.83
C GLU A 476 -29.29 -32.21 33.14
N GLY A 477 -28.25 -32.71 32.46
CA GLY A 477 -28.29 -33.96 31.70
C GLY A 477 -29.05 -33.84 30.38
N ASP A 478 -29.31 -32.61 29.90
CA ASP A 478 -29.99 -32.35 28.64
C ASP A 478 -29.01 -32.45 27.47
N LEU A 479 -28.87 -33.68 26.95
CA LEU A 479 -28.01 -34.01 25.81
C LEU A 479 -28.37 -33.17 24.56
N ASN A 480 -29.66 -33.11 24.23
CA ASN A 480 -30.11 -32.43 23.02
C ASN A 480 -29.91 -30.92 23.14
N GLY A 481 -30.21 -30.32 24.30
CA GLY A 481 -29.91 -28.92 24.57
C GLY A 481 -28.41 -28.61 24.50
N THR A 482 -27.57 -29.48 25.06
CA THR A 482 -26.10 -29.33 25.04
C THR A 482 -25.56 -29.32 23.61
N LEU A 483 -25.93 -30.29 22.78
CA LEU A 483 -25.47 -30.39 21.39
C LEU A 483 -26.06 -29.29 20.50
N THR A 484 -27.33 -28.91 20.69
CA THR A 484 -27.99 -27.85 19.92
C THR A 484 -27.31 -26.49 20.15
N VAL A 485 -27.04 -26.15 21.42
CA VAL A 485 -26.38 -24.89 21.75
C VAL A 485 -24.91 -24.92 21.30
N ALA A 486 -24.22 -26.06 21.44
CA ALA A 486 -22.84 -26.23 20.98
C ALA A 486 -22.68 -26.08 19.45
N ALA A 487 -23.61 -26.63 18.66
CA ALA A 487 -23.59 -26.54 17.20
C ALA A 487 -23.63 -25.08 16.71
N SER A 488 -24.28 -24.18 17.45
CA SER A 488 -24.33 -22.75 17.11
C SER A 488 -22.97 -22.03 17.23
N TRP A 489 -22.02 -22.59 17.99
CA TRP A 489 -20.73 -21.96 18.29
C TRP A 489 -19.55 -22.64 17.58
N PHE A 490 -19.56 -23.98 17.51
CA PHE A 490 -18.48 -24.78 16.93
C PHE A 490 -18.71 -25.17 15.45
N GLY A 491 -19.86 -24.83 14.87
CA GLY A 491 -20.14 -25.02 13.43
C GLY A 491 -20.74 -26.39 13.06
N ALA A 492 -20.97 -26.56 11.75
CA ALA A 492 -21.85 -27.58 11.17
C ALA A 492 -21.44 -29.05 11.38
N GLU A 493 -20.21 -29.35 11.82
CA GLU A 493 -19.75 -30.72 12.09
C GLU A 493 -20.49 -31.38 13.27
N ILE A 494 -21.15 -30.60 14.13
CA ILE A 494 -22.00 -31.09 15.24
C ILE A 494 -23.51 -31.15 14.84
N SER A 495 -23.90 -30.49 13.75
CA SER A 495 -25.31 -30.29 13.36
C SER A 495 -26.01 -31.49 12.71
N ASP A 496 -25.30 -32.56 12.35
CA ASP A 496 -25.88 -33.73 11.67
C ASP A 496 -26.80 -34.60 12.56
N LEU A 497 -27.01 -34.24 13.84
CA LEU A 497 -27.85 -35.00 14.77
C LEU A 497 -29.16 -34.33 15.17
N SER A 498 -29.32 -33.01 15.00
CA SER A 498 -30.63 -32.37 15.24
C SER A 498 -31.68 -32.81 14.21
N ALA A 499 -31.24 -33.25 13.02
CA ALA A 499 -32.10 -33.84 11.99
C ALA A 499 -32.45 -35.33 12.25
N GLY A 500 -31.68 -36.03 13.09
CA GLY A 500 -31.84 -37.47 13.37
C GLY A 500 -32.89 -37.81 14.44
N ALA A 501 -33.41 -36.81 15.16
CA ALA A 501 -34.52 -36.96 16.09
C ALA A 501 -35.89 -36.65 15.45
N GLU A 502 -35.91 -36.14 14.21
CA GLU A 502 -37.11 -35.88 13.42
C GLU A 502 -37.19 -36.83 12.23
N GLY A 503 -37.21 -38.13 12.50
CA GLY A 503 -37.51 -39.14 11.50
C GLY A 503 -38.94 -39.63 11.60
N GLU A 504 -39.89 -38.98 10.91
CA GLU A 504 -40.93 -39.64 10.08
C GLU A 504 -41.86 -38.59 9.44
N GLY A 505 -41.57 -38.22 8.18
CA GLY A 505 -42.39 -37.28 7.43
C GLY A 505 -41.92 -36.90 6.02
N LEU A 506 -41.52 -37.88 5.20
CA LEU A 506 -41.37 -37.85 3.72
C LEU A 506 -40.16 -37.12 3.10
N ASP A 507 -39.15 -37.94 2.80
CA ASP A 507 -38.43 -38.10 1.52
C ASP A 507 -38.20 -36.86 0.64
N ASP A 508 -37.00 -36.33 0.78
CA ASP A 508 -35.93 -36.33 -0.23
C ASP A 508 -36.27 -36.96 -1.60
N ALA A 509 -35.93 -36.24 -2.68
CA ALA A 509 -34.68 -36.54 -3.37
C ALA A 509 -34.45 -35.62 -4.59
N ARG A 510 -33.42 -34.79 -4.40
CA ARG A 510 -32.25 -34.62 -5.29
C ARG A 510 -32.45 -34.29 -6.76
N GLY A 511 -31.70 -33.29 -7.18
CA GLY A 511 -31.22 -33.21 -8.55
C GLY A 511 -30.52 -31.91 -8.84
N GLU A 512 -29.23 -31.85 -8.54
CA GLU A 512 -28.27 -30.94 -9.14
C GLU A 512 -28.51 -30.76 -10.64
N GLY A 513 -28.22 -29.57 -11.15
CA GLY A 513 -28.12 -29.42 -12.59
C GLY A 513 -28.27 -27.99 -13.06
N GLY A 514 -27.12 -27.31 -13.14
CA GLY A 514 -26.62 -26.79 -14.40
C GLY A 514 -27.53 -25.88 -15.23
N GLY A 515 -26.94 -24.74 -15.59
CA GLY A 515 -27.12 -24.20 -16.93
C GLY A 515 -27.88 -22.90 -16.98
N GLY A 516 -27.15 -21.87 -17.45
CA GLY A 516 -27.74 -20.87 -18.33
C GLY A 516 -28.50 -21.56 -19.47
N CYS A 517 -29.39 -20.90 -20.18
CA CYS A 517 -29.23 -19.71 -21.02
C CYS A 517 -30.65 -19.11 -21.19
N GLU A 518 -30.97 -17.96 -21.78
CA GLU A 518 -30.49 -17.34 -23.00
C GLU A 518 -31.33 -16.05 -23.22
N GLY A 519 -30.77 -15.03 -23.86
CA GLY A 519 -31.50 -13.80 -24.16
C GLY A 519 -30.65 -12.71 -24.82
N ALA A 520 -30.15 -13.03 -26.01
CA ALA A 520 -29.32 -12.24 -26.92
C ALA A 520 -29.53 -10.72 -27.01
N ALA A 521 -28.42 -9.98 -27.12
CA ALA A 521 -28.12 -9.13 -28.29
C ALA A 521 -26.66 -8.60 -28.28
N ARG A 522 -25.92 -8.92 -29.34
CA ARG A 522 -24.69 -8.26 -29.82
C ARG A 522 -25.11 -7.12 -30.79
N PRO A 523 -24.26 -6.11 -31.13
CA PRO A 523 -22.98 -6.35 -31.83
C PRO A 523 -21.81 -5.38 -31.55
N ASP A 524 -20.62 -5.90 -31.87
CA ASP A 524 -19.46 -5.36 -32.60
C ASP A 524 -18.89 -3.94 -32.36
N GLY A 525 -17.55 -3.88 -32.35
CA GLY A 525 -16.80 -2.68 -32.68
C GLY A 525 -15.34 -2.72 -32.22
N ALA A 526 -14.41 -2.86 -33.17
CA ALA A 526 -12.99 -3.12 -33.00
C ALA A 526 -12.08 -1.85 -32.98
N HIS A 527 -10.78 -2.11 -32.77
CA HIS A 527 -9.58 -1.27 -33.05
C HIS A 527 -9.19 -0.23 -31.96
N GLY A 528 -7.95 0.01 -31.56
CA GLY A 528 -6.62 -0.40 -32.03
C GLY A 528 -5.56 0.68 -31.71
N ALA A 529 -4.58 0.34 -30.87
CA ALA A 529 -3.12 0.50 -31.09
C ALA A 529 -2.40 1.88 -31.03
N ALA A 530 -1.31 1.88 -30.22
CA ALA A 530 0.06 2.40 -30.47
C ALA A 530 0.28 3.92 -30.65
N ALA A 531 1.43 4.56 -30.37
CA ALA A 531 2.69 4.29 -29.68
C ALA A 531 3.60 5.54 -29.83
N GLY A 532 4.53 5.76 -28.88
CA GLY A 532 5.83 6.47 -29.02
C GLY A 532 5.82 7.99 -29.28
N ALA A 533 6.90 8.77 -29.09
CA ALA A 533 8.21 8.69 -28.43
C ALA A 533 8.94 10.03 -28.77
N GLY A 534 9.83 10.55 -27.89
CA GLY A 534 10.95 11.42 -28.30
C GLY A 534 11.09 12.82 -27.67
N GLU A 535 12.05 12.94 -26.75
CA GLU A 535 12.81 14.17 -26.36
C GLU A 535 13.93 14.47 -27.41
N PRO A 536 14.87 15.49 -27.33
CA PRO A 536 15.33 16.32 -26.19
C PRO A 536 15.81 17.79 -26.48
N GLY A 537 16.33 18.51 -25.45
CA GLY A 537 17.42 19.52 -25.64
C GLY A 537 17.51 20.79 -24.76
N GLN A 538 18.21 20.71 -23.62
CA GLN A 538 19.20 21.65 -23.01
C GLN A 538 19.07 23.20 -23.18
N ASP A 539 18.60 23.89 -22.13
CA ASP A 539 19.02 25.25 -21.74
C ASP A 539 18.94 25.44 -20.20
N ALA A 540 19.45 24.44 -19.49
CA ALA A 540 19.63 24.47 -18.04
C ALA A 540 21.01 25.02 -17.70
N ALA A 541 21.13 26.31 -17.37
CA ALA A 541 22.32 26.77 -16.63
C ALA A 541 22.16 28.04 -15.76
N ARG A 542 21.02 28.76 -15.74
CA ARG A 542 20.92 30.01 -14.93
C ARG A 542 19.63 30.30 -14.16
N GLU A 543 18.66 29.39 -14.11
CA GLU A 543 17.37 29.63 -13.42
C GLU A 543 17.09 28.66 -12.27
N ALA A 544 18.12 28.33 -11.50
CA ALA A 544 17.97 27.51 -10.30
C ALA A 544 17.35 28.36 -9.17
N GLY A 545 16.03 28.50 -9.16
CA GLY A 545 15.27 29.00 -8.00
C GLY A 545 13.94 29.70 -8.28
N THR A 546 13.63 30.06 -9.53
CA THR A 546 12.36 30.73 -9.88
C THR A 546 11.31 29.72 -10.31
N SER A 547 10.09 29.85 -9.78
CA SER A 547 8.97 29.00 -10.19
C SER A 547 8.69 29.17 -11.70
N GLN A 548 8.20 28.13 -12.39
CA GLN A 548 7.90 28.20 -13.82
C GLN A 548 6.92 29.33 -14.18
N SER A 549 6.04 29.70 -13.24
CA SER A 549 5.14 30.85 -13.32
C SER A 549 5.90 32.18 -13.28
N GLU A 550 6.84 32.35 -12.35
CA GLU A 550 7.69 33.55 -12.25
C GLU A 550 8.62 33.72 -13.45
N GLN A 551 9.22 32.64 -13.94
CA GLN A 551 10.07 32.66 -15.13
C GLN A 551 9.27 33.11 -16.36
N ALA A 552 8.09 32.53 -16.59
CA ALA A 552 7.22 32.90 -17.70
C ALA A 552 6.73 34.35 -17.59
N TYR A 553 6.37 34.80 -16.37
CA TYR A 553 5.93 36.17 -16.12
C TYR A 553 7.05 37.20 -16.35
N ARG A 554 8.26 36.98 -15.81
CA ARG A 554 9.42 37.86 -16.02
C ARG A 554 9.82 37.93 -17.49
N THR A 555 9.78 36.80 -18.19
CA THR A 555 10.04 36.76 -19.64
C THR A 555 9.01 37.57 -20.41
N ALA A 556 7.72 37.48 -20.04
CA ALA A 556 6.69 38.33 -20.64
C ALA A 556 6.94 39.82 -20.35
N GLN A 557 7.29 40.21 -19.12
CA GLN A 557 7.59 41.61 -18.77
C GLN A 557 8.75 42.20 -19.58
N MET A 558 9.82 41.42 -19.79
CA MET A 558 10.93 41.84 -20.64
C MET A 558 10.49 42.09 -22.09
N LEU A 559 9.62 41.22 -22.62
CA LEU A 559 9.09 41.39 -23.97
C LEU A 559 8.12 42.58 -24.06
N ILE A 560 7.31 42.84 -23.05
CA ILE A 560 6.41 44.01 -23.01
C ILE A 560 7.22 45.32 -23.02
N ALA A 561 8.30 45.40 -22.24
CA ALA A 561 9.19 46.56 -22.24
C ALA A 561 9.85 46.78 -23.63
N ALA A 562 10.35 45.70 -24.25
CA ALA A 562 10.94 45.77 -25.59
C ALA A 562 9.90 46.08 -26.70
N ALA A 563 8.65 45.67 -26.52
CA ALA A 563 7.53 46.01 -27.41
C ALA A 563 7.21 47.51 -27.35
N ALA A 564 7.18 48.10 -26.14
CA ALA A 564 6.91 49.51 -25.93
C ALA A 564 7.99 50.42 -26.56
N ASP A 565 9.24 49.95 -26.59
CA ASP A 565 10.36 50.62 -27.25
C ASP A 565 10.41 50.38 -28.78
N GLY A 566 9.45 49.62 -29.34
CA GLY A 566 9.38 49.31 -30.78
C GLY A 566 10.49 48.38 -31.28
N GLN A 567 11.10 47.59 -30.38
CA GLN A 567 12.30 46.79 -30.66
C GLN A 567 12.01 45.32 -31.01
N LEU A 568 10.75 44.89 -30.95
CA LEU A 568 10.36 43.50 -31.19
C LEU A 568 9.72 43.29 -32.57
N PRO A 569 10.11 42.24 -33.31
CA PRO A 569 9.36 41.74 -34.47
C PRO A 569 7.96 41.22 -34.07
N GLU A 570 6.97 41.34 -34.96
CA GLU A 570 5.57 40.90 -34.74
C GLU A 570 5.46 39.46 -34.19
N VAL A 571 6.28 38.54 -34.70
CA VAL A 571 6.30 37.13 -34.27
C VAL A 571 6.68 36.96 -32.79
N GLN A 572 7.46 37.90 -32.22
CA GLN A 572 7.83 37.88 -30.80
C GLN A 572 6.78 38.55 -29.91
N LEU A 573 5.94 39.44 -30.47
CA LEU A 573 4.80 40.04 -29.77
C LEU A 573 3.71 39.00 -29.50
N GLU A 574 3.52 38.03 -30.40
CA GLU A 574 2.58 36.91 -30.24
C GLU A 574 2.94 35.98 -29.06
N LEU A 575 4.18 36.01 -28.56
CA LEU A 575 4.61 35.22 -27.41
C LEU A 575 4.15 35.81 -26.07
N ILE A 576 3.84 37.11 -26.01
CA ILE A 576 3.46 37.81 -24.77
C ILE A 576 2.15 37.24 -24.18
N PRO A 577 1.04 37.10 -24.93
CA PRO A 577 -0.18 36.44 -24.44
C PRO A 577 0.06 35.00 -23.98
N PHE A 578 0.84 34.22 -24.74
CA PHE A 578 1.16 32.85 -24.41
C PHE A 578 1.91 32.72 -23.09
N LEU A 579 2.94 33.54 -22.87
CA LEU A 579 3.76 33.51 -21.66
C LEU A 579 2.96 33.97 -20.42
N LEU A 580 2.14 35.01 -20.54
CA LEU A 580 1.27 35.44 -19.43
C LEU A 580 0.21 34.37 -19.10
N ASN A 581 -0.43 33.76 -20.10
CA ASN A 581 -1.39 32.69 -19.87
C ASN A 581 -0.75 31.46 -19.21
N LYS A 582 0.45 31.08 -19.68
CA LYS A 582 1.25 30.01 -19.07
C LYS A 582 1.63 30.33 -17.62
N ALA A 583 2.00 31.59 -17.35
CA ALA A 583 2.36 32.04 -16.01
C ALA A 583 1.19 31.93 -15.02
N VAL A 584 0.01 32.41 -15.40
CA VAL A 584 -1.21 32.36 -14.59
C VAL A 584 -1.71 30.92 -14.41
N THR A 585 -1.68 30.10 -15.47
CA THR A 585 -2.05 28.68 -15.42
C THR A 585 -1.14 27.90 -14.48
N ALA A 586 0.18 28.10 -14.58
CA ALA A 586 1.14 27.48 -13.67
C ALA A 586 0.92 27.91 -12.21
N ARG A 587 0.51 29.16 -11.96
CA ARG A 587 0.16 29.65 -10.63
C ARG A 587 -1.09 28.97 -10.07
N LEU A 588 -2.13 28.81 -10.88
CA LEU A 588 -3.35 28.10 -10.49
C LEU A 588 -3.04 26.67 -10.02
N GLU A 589 -2.15 25.98 -10.74
CA GLU A 589 -1.74 24.61 -10.43
C GLU A 589 -0.89 24.49 -9.15
N GLN A 590 -0.22 25.57 -8.70
CA GLN A 590 0.71 25.54 -7.57
C GLN A 590 0.07 25.66 -6.17
N GLY A 591 -1.18 26.15 -6.06
CA GLY A 591 -1.78 26.43 -4.74
C GLY A 591 -3.29 26.30 -4.64
N THR A 592 -4.02 26.29 -5.76
CA THR A 592 -5.49 26.41 -5.74
C THR A 592 -6.27 25.16 -6.11
N ALA A 593 -5.57 24.04 -6.26
CA ALA A 593 -6.14 22.74 -6.64
C ALA A 593 -7.24 22.25 -5.67
N SER A 594 -7.17 22.62 -4.39
CA SER A 594 -8.18 22.26 -3.38
C SER A 594 -9.49 23.05 -3.53
N VAL A 595 -9.44 24.31 -3.96
CA VAL A 595 -10.63 25.16 -4.17
C VAL A 595 -11.29 24.81 -5.50
N LEU A 596 -10.49 24.56 -6.54
CA LEU A 596 -10.95 24.18 -7.88
C LEU A 596 -11.28 22.68 -8.02
N ALA A 597 -11.27 21.93 -6.93
CA ALA A 597 -11.52 20.51 -6.97
C ALA A 597 -12.97 20.20 -7.35
N ALA A 598 -13.16 19.27 -8.30
CA ALA A 598 -14.48 18.91 -8.83
C ALA A 598 -15.48 18.48 -7.74
N HIS A 599 -15.02 17.86 -6.65
CA HIS A 599 -15.88 17.44 -5.54
C HIS A 599 -16.49 18.62 -4.76
N ARG A 600 -15.82 19.78 -4.69
CA ARG A 600 -16.37 21.00 -4.03
C ARG A 600 -17.35 21.74 -4.93
N LEU A 601 -17.10 21.72 -6.24
CA LEU A 601 -17.91 22.43 -7.24
C LEU A 601 -19.20 21.68 -7.60
N ARG A 602 -19.21 20.34 -7.50
CA ARG A 602 -20.33 19.49 -7.94
C ARG A 602 -21.66 19.79 -7.23
N PRO A 603 -21.75 19.96 -5.90
CA PRO A 603 -23.00 20.34 -5.23
C PRO A 603 -23.53 21.70 -5.70
N VAL A 604 -22.63 22.68 -5.84
CA VAL A 604 -22.97 24.05 -6.26
C VAL A 604 -23.52 24.06 -7.70
N LEU A 605 -22.83 23.41 -8.63
CA LEU A 605 -23.25 23.35 -10.03
C LEU A 605 -24.52 22.52 -10.23
N SER A 606 -24.72 21.47 -9.43
CA SER A 606 -25.96 20.68 -9.47
C SER A 606 -27.18 21.51 -9.06
N ALA A 607 -27.03 22.41 -8.08
CA ALA A 607 -28.10 23.31 -7.66
C ALA A 607 -28.48 24.38 -8.70
N MET A 608 -27.55 24.71 -9.61
CA MET A 608 -27.74 25.71 -10.67
C MET A 608 -28.41 25.13 -11.93
N VAL A 609 -28.56 23.80 -12.03
CA VAL A 609 -29.19 23.12 -13.16
C VAL A 609 -30.67 22.83 -12.87
N ILE A 610 -31.50 22.89 -13.92
CA ILE A 610 -32.88 22.42 -13.90
C ILE A 610 -32.87 20.93 -14.24
N GLU A 611 -33.28 20.07 -13.31
CA GLU A 611 -33.47 18.63 -13.58
C GLU A 611 -34.63 18.42 -14.55
N SER A 612 -34.35 18.43 -15.86
CA SER A 612 -35.33 18.00 -16.86
C SER A 612 -35.41 16.47 -16.83
N GLY A 613 -36.47 15.94 -16.22
CA GLY A 613 -36.74 14.52 -15.96
C GLY A 613 -36.97 13.61 -17.18
N LYS A 614 -36.21 13.76 -18.27
CA LYS A 614 -36.23 12.81 -19.40
C LYS A 614 -34.82 12.28 -19.68
N ARG A 615 -34.61 11.01 -19.31
CA ARG A 615 -33.41 10.20 -19.58
C ARG A 615 -33.02 10.29 -21.06
N GLY A 616 -31.75 10.57 -21.30
CA GLY A 616 -31.09 10.52 -22.62
C GLY A 616 -30.51 11.88 -23.02
N LYS A 617 -29.17 11.96 -23.05
CA LYS A 617 -28.32 13.07 -23.56
C LYS A 617 -29.11 14.31 -24.01
N ARG A 618 -29.55 15.15 -23.07
CA ARG A 618 -30.19 16.44 -23.38
C ARG A 618 -29.54 17.55 -22.57
N ARG A 619 -29.33 18.68 -23.26
CA ARG A 619 -28.71 19.91 -22.76
C ARG A 619 -29.22 20.22 -21.35
N ARG A 620 -28.30 20.33 -20.39
CA ARG A 620 -28.57 20.85 -19.05
C ARG A 620 -29.07 22.29 -19.22
N GLU A 621 -30.28 22.59 -18.76
CA GLU A 621 -30.76 23.97 -18.73
C GLU A 621 -30.34 24.59 -17.40
N LEU A 622 -29.58 25.68 -17.47
CA LEU A 622 -29.16 26.45 -16.29
C LEU A 622 -30.32 27.35 -15.85
N ARG A 623 -30.55 27.43 -14.54
CA ARG A 623 -31.60 28.28 -13.95
C ARG A 623 -31.33 29.76 -14.29
N PRO A 624 -32.32 30.52 -14.81
CA PRO A 624 -32.15 31.94 -15.12
C PRO A 624 -31.63 32.75 -13.93
N ASP A 625 -32.21 32.56 -12.74
CA ASP A 625 -31.79 33.26 -11.52
C ASP A 625 -30.33 32.98 -11.13
N ALA A 626 -29.87 31.74 -11.36
CA ALA A 626 -28.49 31.37 -11.12
C ALA A 626 -27.53 32.01 -12.13
N LEU A 627 -27.93 32.11 -13.40
CA LEU A 627 -27.16 32.80 -14.43
C LEU A 627 -27.04 34.30 -14.13
N GLU A 628 -28.14 34.95 -13.75
CA GLU A 628 -28.15 36.38 -13.40
C GLU A 628 -27.33 36.66 -12.14
N SER A 629 -27.46 35.83 -11.10
CA SER A 629 -26.67 35.97 -9.87
C SER A 629 -25.18 35.75 -10.12
N THR A 630 -24.83 34.78 -10.98
CA THR A 630 -23.43 34.49 -11.32
C THR A 630 -22.84 35.59 -12.21
N ALA A 631 -23.60 36.16 -13.14
CA ALA A 631 -23.17 37.31 -13.94
C ALA A 631 -22.96 38.57 -13.09
N ALA A 632 -23.86 38.83 -12.14
CA ALA A 632 -23.67 39.91 -11.16
C ALA A 632 -22.39 39.72 -10.32
N ALA A 633 -22.10 38.47 -9.92
CA ALA A 633 -20.90 38.14 -9.15
C ALA A 633 -19.61 38.12 -9.99
N ALA A 634 -19.67 37.77 -11.28
CA ALA A 634 -18.54 37.76 -12.20
C ALA A 634 -18.04 39.17 -12.57
N GLY A 635 -18.90 40.18 -12.44
CA GLY A 635 -18.58 41.60 -12.69
C GLY A 635 -18.98 42.07 -14.09
N GLY A 636 -18.91 43.39 -14.31
CA GLY A 636 -19.55 44.06 -15.46
C GLY A 636 -19.05 43.70 -16.87
N MET A 637 -17.91 43.00 -16.99
CA MET A 637 -17.36 42.57 -18.29
C MET A 637 -17.90 41.20 -18.77
N TRP A 638 -18.60 40.46 -17.90
CA TRP A 638 -19.15 39.15 -18.19
C TRP A 638 -20.68 39.20 -18.18
N ASP A 639 -21.27 39.29 -19.38
CA ASP A 639 -22.72 39.24 -19.55
C ASP A 639 -23.27 37.82 -19.33
N VAL A 640 -24.59 37.73 -19.17
CA VAL A 640 -25.31 36.46 -18.93
C VAL A 640 -24.99 35.42 -20.02
N SER A 641 -24.77 35.86 -21.26
CA SER A 641 -24.44 34.99 -22.39
C SER A 641 -23.07 34.33 -22.23
N ARG A 642 -22.03 35.10 -21.89
CA ARG A 642 -20.67 34.58 -21.65
C ARG A 642 -20.63 33.68 -20.43
N VAL A 643 -21.31 34.07 -19.35
CA VAL A 643 -21.44 33.26 -18.14
C VAL A 643 -22.10 31.92 -18.43
N LYS A 644 -23.18 31.91 -19.20
CA LYS A 644 -23.86 30.67 -19.60
C LYS A 644 -22.92 29.72 -20.33
N VAL A 645 -22.16 30.20 -21.32
CA VAL A 645 -21.22 29.35 -22.08
C VAL A 645 -20.13 28.79 -21.19
N ALA A 646 -19.57 29.59 -20.29
CA ALA A 646 -18.54 29.14 -19.36
C ALA A 646 -19.07 28.12 -18.34
N LEU A 647 -20.29 28.33 -17.81
CA LEU A 647 -20.94 27.39 -16.90
C LEU A 647 -21.33 26.08 -17.57
N GLU A 648 -21.76 26.11 -18.84
CA GLU A 648 -22.02 24.89 -19.61
C GLU A 648 -20.73 24.07 -19.79
N ARG A 649 -19.60 24.73 -20.09
CA ARG A 649 -18.28 24.09 -20.15
C ARG A 649 -17.85 23.55 -18.79
N LEU A 650 -18.05 24.31 -17.72
CA LEU A 650 -17.71 23.90 -16.36
C LEU A 650 -18.55 22.71 -15.90
N CYS A 651 -19.85 22.69 -16.22
CA CYS A 651 -20.71 21.55 -15.99
C CYS A 651 -20.25 20.32 -16.78
N SER A 652 -19.84 20.50 -18.03
CA SER A 652 -19.29 19.40 -18.84
C SER A 652 -18.02 18.79 -18.21
N VAL A 653 -17.15 19.63 -17.64
CA VAL A 653 -15.94 19.15 -16.96
C VAL A 653 -16.26 18.51 -15.61
N VAL A 654 -17.04 19.17 -14.75
CA VAL A 654 -17.26 18.77 -13.35
C VAL A 654 -18.35 17.71 -13.20
N LEU A 655 -19.44 17.84 -13.97
CA LEU A 655 -20.63 17.00 -13.82
C LEU A 655 -20.67 15.87 -14.86
N ASP A 656 -20.17 16.11 -16.09
CA ASP A 656 -20.08 15.08 -17.14
C ASP A 656 -18.70 14.38 -17.18
N GLY A 657 -17.72 14.84 -16.39
CA GLY A 657 -16.40 14.22 -16.29
C GLY A 657 -15.56 14.35 -17.57
N ALA A 658 -15.76 15.39 -18.36
CA ALA A 658 -14.96 15.63 -19.56
C ALA A 658 -13.46 15.74 -19.19
N ASN A 659 -12.60 15.10 -19.98
CA ASN A 659 -11.15 15.02 -19.73
C ASN A 659 -10.42 16.35 -20.05
N ARG A 660 -10.75 17.42 -19.31
CA ARG A 660 -10.12 18.74 -19.38
C ARG A 660 -9.89 19.26 -17.97
N ARG A 661 -8.72 19.84 -17.71
CA ARG A 661 -8.42 20.46 -16.40
C ARG A 661 -9.09 21.82 -16.30
N ILE A 662 -9.70 22.12 -15.16
CA ILE A 662 -10.31 23.43 -14.88
C ILE A 662 -9.24 24.54 -14.89
N THR A 663 -8.03 24.23 -14.40
CA THR A 663 -6.90 25.14 -14.34
C THR A 663 -6.32 25.52 -15.70
N ALA A 664 -6.62 24.77 -16.76
CA ALA A 664 -6.05 25.00 -18.10
C ALA A 664 -6.69 26.17 -18.86
N ASP A 665 -7.81 26.70 -18.36
CA ASP A 665 -8.52 27.84 -18.94
C ASP A 665 -8.83 28.87 -17.84
N PRO A 666 -8.23 30.07 -17.86
CA PRO A 666 -8.48 31.11 -16.86
C PRO A 666 -9.94 31.52 -16.75
N ALA A 667 -10.73 31.46 -17.85
CA ALA A 667 -12.17 31.71 -17.78
C ALA A 667 -12.89 30.63 -16.97
N LEU A 668 -12.51 29.37 -17.19
CA LEU A 668 -13.13 28.22 -16.54
C LEU A 668 -12.77 28.16 -15.05
N ALA A 669 -11.50 28.41 -14.72
CA ALA A 669 -11.02 28.56 -13.34
C ALA A 669 -11.67 29.76 -12.64
N GLY A 670 -11.75 30.91 -13.32
CA GLY A 670 -12.42 32.11 -12.80
C GLY A 670 -13.89 31.85 -12.48
N MET A 671 -14.62 31.16 -13.36
CA MET A 671 -16.01 30.77 -13.10
C MET A 671 -16.16 29.83 -11.91
N ALA A 672 -15.27 28.83 -11.80
CA ALA A 672 -15.28 27.91 -10.67
C ALA A 672 -15.10 28.65 -9.33
N PHE A 673 -14.19 29.62 -9.26
CA PHE A 673 -14.01 30.47 -8.07
C PHE A 673 -15.22 31.36 -7.78
N VAL A 674 -15.86 31.95 -8.79
CA VAL A 674 -17.08 32.74 -8.59
C VAL A 674 -18.19 31.87 -8.01
N CYS A 675 -18.44 30.69 -8.59
CA CYS A 675 -19.46 29.77 -8.08
C CYS A 675 -19.15 29.30 -6.65
N SER A 676 -17.90 28.92 -6.37
CA SER A 676 -17.47 28.50 -5.03
C SER A 676 -17.58 29.63 -4.01
N GLY A 677 -17.14 30.84 -4.37
CA GLY A 677 -17.21 32.03 -3.52
C GLY A 677 -18.64 32.48 -3.24
N MET A 678 -19.56 32.36 -4.21
CA MET A 678 -20.98 32.64 -3.99
C MET A 678 -21.62 31.64 -3.01
N ALA A 679 -21.28 30.35 -3.13
CA ALA A 679 -21.81 29.30 -2.26
C ALA A 679 -21.24 29.34 -0.84
N SER A 680 -19.98 29.76 -0.70
CA SER A 680 -19.27 29.84 0.59
C SER A 680 -19.29 31.23 1.22
N HIS A 681 -19.80 32.25 0.52
CA HIS A 681 -19.71 33.67 0.88
C HIS A 681 -18.27 34.18 1.12
N ASP A 682 -17.29 33.55 0.48
CA ASP A 682 -15.87 33.91 0.59
C ASP A 682 -15.50 35.02 -0.39
N ALA A 683 -15.27 36.22 0.16
CA ALA A 683 -14.89 37.41 -0.59
C ALA A 683 -13.52 37.25 -1.31
N GLY A 684 -12.61 36.46 -0.76
CA GLY A 684 -11.31 36.17 -1.37
C GLY A 684 -11.46 35.31 -2.62
N GLN A 685 -12.30 34.28 -2.58
CA GLN A 685 -12.60 33.44 -3.75
C GLN A 685 -13.33 34.23 -4.84
N LEU A 686 -14.26 35.11 -4.45
CA LEU A 686 -14.92 36.00 -5.41
C LEU A 686 -13.94 36.98 -6.06
N ALA A 687 -13.00 37.54 -5.29
CA ALA A 687 -11.97 38.44 -5.82
C ALA A 687 -11.03 37.73 -6.81
N ALA A 688 -10.56 36.52 -6.46
CA ALA A 688 -9.74 35.69 -7.35
C ALA A 688 -10.49 35.29 -8.62
N GLY A 689 -11.76 34.91 -8.50
CA GLY A 689 -12.63 34.62 -9.64
C GLY A 689 -12.75 35.81 -10.59
N LYS A 690 -13.03 37.01 -10.07
CA LYS A 690 -13.12 38.25 -10.87
C LYS A 690 -11.80 38.60 -11.55
N ALA A 691 -10.68 38.47 -10.86
CA ALA A 691 -9.35 38.78 -11.41
C ALA A 691 -9.01 37.85 -12.59
N LEU A 692 -9.29 36.55 -12.47
CA LEU A 692 -9.09 35.57 -13.55
C LEU A 692 -10.00 35.82 -14.75
N LEU A 693 -11.25 36.20 -14.52
CA LEU A 693 -12.20 36.55 -15.58
C LEU A 693 -11.81 37.85 -16.30
N ARG A 694 -11.23 38.84 -15.59
CA ARG A 694 -10.62 40.04 -16.18
C ARG A 694 -9.41 39.67 -17.04
N PHE A 695 -8.51 38.83 -16.52
CA PHE A 695 -7.35 38.35 -17.27
C PHE A 695 -7.75 37.60 -18.55
N SER A 696 -8.73 36.69 -18.46
CA SER A 696 -9.22 35.97 -19.64
C SER A 696 -9.80 36.91 -20.71
N SER A 697 -10.45 38.00 -20.30
CA SER A 697 -11.01 38.99 -21.23
C SER A 697 -9.90 39.79 -21.92
N ALA A 698 -8.85 40.17 -21.19
CA ALA A 698 -7.67 40.84 -21.74
C ALA A 698 -6.92 39.93 -22.74
N LEU A 699 -6.79 38.63 -22.41
CA LEU A 699 -6.18 37.63 -23.28
C LEU A 699 -6.94 37.50 -24.62
N GLN A 700 -8.27 37.41 -24.56
CA GLN A 700 -9.12 37.34 -25.76
C GLN A 700 -9.05 38.62 -26.62
N ALA A 701 -8.95 39.80 -26.00
CA ALA A 701 -8.80 41.07 -26.73
C ALA A 701 -7.46 41.14 -27.49
N ALA A 702 -6.38 40.60 -26.89
CA ALA A 702 -5.08 40.49 -27.53
C ALA A 702 -5.09 39.47 -28.69
N GLU A 703 -5.72 38.31 -28.51
CA GLU A 703 -5.78 37.23 -29.53
C GLU A 703 -6.70 37.57 -30.72
N SER A 704 -7.73 38.39 -30.52
CA SER A 704 -8.71 38.75 -31.57
C SER A 704 -8.27 39.90 -32.48
N GLY A 705 -7.07 40.48 -32.25
CA GLY A 705 -6.51 41.55 -33.07
C GLY A 705 -7.16 42.93 -32.85
N GLU A 706 -7.99 43.11 -31.81
CA GLU A 706 -8.47 44.44 -31.40
C GLU A 706 -7.33 45.37 -30.93
N ALA A 707 -6.19 44.78 -30.57
CA ALA A 707 -4.91 45.45 -30.28
C ALA A 707 -4.46 46.41 -31.38
N GLY A 708 -4.72 46.07 -32.66
CA GLY A 708 -4.37 46.91 -33.82
C GLY A 708 -5.14 48.24 -33.90
N ARG A 709 -6.19 48.44 -33.09
CA ARG A 709 -6.94 49.72 -33.03
C ARG A 709 -6.65 50.56 -31.79
N ARG A 710 -6.12 49.97 -30.71
CA ARG A 710 -5.82 50.66 -29.43
C ARG A 710 -4.34 50.91 -29.19
N GLY A 711 -3.45 50.41 -30.05
CA GLY A 711 -2.01 50.45 -29.82
C GLY A 711 -1.59 49.20 -29.05
N GLU A 712 -0.64 48.47 -29.63
CA GLU A 712 -0.19 47.16 -29.13
C GLU A 712 0.42 47.28 -27.73
N ALA A 713 1.16 48.36 -27.46
CA ALA A 713 1.77 48.61 -26.15
C ALA A 713 0.75 48.81 -25.02
N GLU A 714 -0.35 49.53 -25.27
CA GLU A 714 -1.41 49.73 -24.27
C GLU A 714 -2.14 48.41 -23.98
N THR A 715 -2.38 47.59 -25.01
CA THR A 715 -3.06 46.30 -24.87
C THR A 715 -2.23 45.30 -24.06
N PHE A 716 -0.90 45.28 -24.26
CA PHE A 716 0.00 44.43 -23.47
C PHE A 716 0.15 44.91 -22.04
N ALA A 717 0.16 46.23 -21.80
CA ALA A 717 0.20 46.79 -20.44
C ALA A 717 -1.08 46.44 -19.64
N GLU A 718 -2.26 46.56 -20.25
CA GLU A 718 -3.53 46.16 -19.64
C GLU A 718 -3.56 44.65 -19.30
N MET A 719 -3.00 43.80 -20.18
CA MET A 719 -2.92 42.37 -19.96
C MET A 719 -1.92 42.00 -18.85
N GLU A 720 -0.79 42.70 -18.75
CA GLU A 720 0.17 42.53 -17.66
C GLU A 720 -0.44 42.92 -16.30
N GLU A 721 -1.18 44.04 -16.26
CA GLU A 721 -1.91 44.48 -15.07
C GLU A 721 -2.94 43.43 -14.65
N ALA A 722 -3.76 42.94 -15.60
CA ALA A 722 -4.74 41.91 -15.31
C ALA A 722 -4.11 40.57 -14.85
N ALA A 723 -2.94 40.21 -15.41
CA ALA A 723 -2.19 39.05 -14.95
C ALA A 723 -1.69 39.25 -13.51
N ARG A 724 -1.16 40.44 -13.20
CA ARG A 724 -0.68 40.80 -11.86
C ARG A 724 -1.81 40.75 -10.82
N ASP A 725 -2.96 41.32 -11.14
CA ASP A 725 -4.16 41.24 -10.30
C ASP A 725 -4.56 39.79 -10.01
N ALA A 726 -4.48 38.91 -11.02
CA ALA A 726 -4.76 37.49 -10.84
C ALA A 726 -3.71 36.81 -9.94
N PHE A 727 -2.43 37.14 -10.09
CA PHE A 727 -1.38 36.65 -9.20
C PHE A 727 -1.60 37.07 -7.75
N ASP A 728 -1.90 38.35 -7.52
CA ASP A 728 -2.09 38.90 -6.19
C ASP A 728 -3.35 38.33 -5.52
N ALA A 729 -4.44 38.22 -6.27
CA ALA A 729 -5.67 37.63 -5.76
C ALA A 729 -5.53 36.14 -5.45
N LEU A 730 -4.78 35.38 -6.28
CA LEU A 730 -4.48 33.97 -6.01
C LEU A 730 -3.51 33.81 -4.83
N ALA A 731 -2.53 34.71 -4.68
CA ALA A 731 -1.61 34.70 -3.54
C ALA A 731 -2.32 35.06 -2.22
N ALA A 732 -3.32 35.95 -2.26
CA ALA A 732 -4.12 36.28 -1.09
C ALA A 732 -4.94 35.08 -0.56
N LEU A 733 -5.32 34.14 -1.43
CA LEU A 733 -5.97 32.89 -1.04
C LEU A 733 -5.04 31.94 -0.27
N ASP A 734 -3.73 31.98 -0.55
CA ASP A 734 -2.73 31.16 0.15
C ASP A 734 -2.49 31.62 1.60
N GLY A 735 -2.93 32.84 1.95
CA GLY A 735 -2.72 33.49 3.26
C GLY A 735 -3.92 33.46 4.23
N LEU A 736 -5.01 32.79 3.90
CA LEU A 736 -6.14 32.60 4.83
C LEU A 736 -5.77 31.53 5.88
N PRO A 737 -6.10 31.74 7.17
CA PRO A 737 -5.70 30.81 8.24
C PRO A 737 -6.30 29.42 7.97
N ARG A 738 -5.42 28.42 7.96
CA ARG A 738 -5.71 26.99 7.76
C ARG A 738 -6.50 26.38 8.90
#